data_AF-A0A8T7EA06-F1
#
_entry.id   AF-A0A8T7EA06-F1
#
_cell.length_a   1.000
_cell.length_b   1.000
_cell.length_c   1.000
_cell.angle_alpha   90.00
_cell.angle_beta   90.00
_cell.angle_gamma   90.00
#
_symmetry.space_group_name_H-M   'P 1'
#
loop_
_entity.id
_entity.type
_entity.pdbx_description
1 polymer ?
#
loop_
_entity_poly.entity_id
_entity_poly.type
_entity_poly.pdbx_seq_one_letter_code
_entity_poly.pdbx_strand_id
1 'polypeptide(L)'
;MIVHCQLAGRGYNPDIMRLPSSPFYGVLFVTLALLMWLAACQQEQNTVPPAQPRTSKTPGQTGALTTAAPTKTATIRATAVTVIQSTATTMTTVPESISTLPPPPTITPAPTNSITSSPAAPTSPTSAGVQSPTGQPGALIRLAMNSQVGVLLDEVPQESRDQVAAALLQKPDDYWQNLARQQVSLTYNRLHFRPFFYEMLKGQLPLPPESLWQITLGADGPRRTTIGGHDYVLIDYAFSSVLLSDPESPGKAEFLLGQEGGRWTEPFVLPGDPTLLLQRTDNTCINEGGFPPNSYDSENVFLFFDYTCTADSGGATGCHRSRLPTLSCLEALGQRVGMVETGMQFERLPWDAGLADEVRIAQVLHTEAPNLMVVGEELETNRIIYQYFPPNSCAAQEACINGDGWRRLLQFDAMVHNLGAEPLSIGRVIRSNPLNTMFQYNACHDHYHFANFGEFQLGVNNQPSKQAFCVESTSRLSNNELSPLTHDYTCSNQGIQAGWVDEYQAGLDCQWIDITDLEFDGESLTMPLKFRFNQNGFLCEGQPVLNENGELMWEPTGERTAEGLPISRPQCDFVEGWDSNNEASRDVIIPVVGSFVTAPCTQGQIGPLRNCGFSLQPLPPLPTPPPTGDEAAQTPLRCTPGQTVQLSCTIPANAQPQTLRICETSAALGVGTACTFETSLVNRVVGQDGRDISFTCPLPRDANEPGGDYAFYVAPVFPEDELAQVSCTAVP
;
A
#
# COMPACT_ATOMS: atom_id res chain seq x y z
N MET A 1 -5.23 22.79 -24.30
CA MET A 1 -5.81 24.03 -23.73
C MET A 1 -7.23 24.20 -24.23
N ILE A 2 -8.22 23.72 -23.46
CA ILE A 2 -9.64 24.08 -23.59
C ILE A 2 -10.00 24.66 -22.22
N VAL A 3 -10.35 25.94 -22.20
CA VAL A 3 -10.67 26.70 -20.98
C VAL A 3 -12.07 26.30 -20.52
N HIS A 4 -12.20 25.83 -19.28
CA HIS A 4 -13.48 25.58 -18.62
C HIS A 4 -14.21 26.91 -18.34
N CYS A 5 -15.49 26.96 -18.68
CA CYS A 5 -16.40 28.03 -18.30
C CYS A 5 -17.15 27.57 -17.04
N GLN A 6 -16.84 28.14 -15.87
CA GLN A 6 -17.59 27.92 -14.62
C GLN A 6 -18.70 28.97 -14.49
N LEU A 7 -19.94 28.53 -14.32
CA LEU A 7 -21.04 29.36 -13.80
C LEU A 7 -21.24 29.03 -12.33
N ALA A 8 -20.88 29.97 -11.47
CA ALA A 8 -21.17 29.95 -10.05
C ALA A 8 -22.64 30.35 -9.79
N GLY A 9 -23.35 29.51 -9.03
CA GLY A 9 -24.44 29.87 -8.12
C GLY A 9 -25.64 30.66 -8.65
N ARG A 10 -26.76 29.95 -8.88
CA ARG A 10 -28.12 30.39 -8.51
C ARG A 10 -29.09 29.20 -8.59
N GLY A 11 -29.94 29.06 -7.57
CA GLY A 11 -30.72 27.87 -7.25
C GLY A 11 -31.72 27.44 -8.32
N TYR A 12 -32.00 26.12 -8.35
CA TYR A 12 -32.96 25.50 -9.26
C TYR A 12 -34.24 25.12 -8.49
N ASN A 13 -35.39 25.52 -9.05
CA ASN A 13 -36.74 25.28 -8.53
C ASN A 13 -37.36 24.09 -9.31
N PRO A 14 -37.85 23.02 -8.66
CA PRO A 14 -38.30 21.82 -9.36
C PRO A 14 -39.79 21.90 -9.64
N ASP A 15 -40.17 22.59 -10.73
CA ASP A 15 -41.47 22.42 -11.36
C ASP A 15 -41.31 22.82 -12.83
N ILE A 16 -41.25 21.82 -13.71
CA ILE A 16 -41.58 21.80 -15.15
C ILE A 16 -40.84 20.61 -15.79
N MET A 17 -41.54 19.47 -15.87
CA MET A 17 -41.67 18.56 -17.02
C MET A 17 -42.02 17.14 -16.54
N ARG A 18 -43.32 16.88 -16.40
CA ARG A 18 -43.89 15.57 -16.73
C ARG A 18 -44.23 15.59 -18.22
N LEU A 19 -43.97 14.49 -18.95
CA LEU A 19 -44.78 13.90 -20.04
C LEU A 19 -43.97 12.79 -20.80
N PRO A 20 -44.60 11.87 -21.56
CA PRO A 20 -44.72 10.45 -21.21
C PRO A 20 -43.95 9.49 -22.13
N SER A 21 -43.98 8.21 -21.75
CA SER A 21 -43.43 7.02 -22.40
C SER A 21 -44.03 6.70 -23.79
N SER A 22 -43.21 6.63 -24.85
CA SER A 22 -43.24 5.61 -25.93
C SER A 22 -42.10 5.88 -26.97
N PRO A 23 -41.52 4.86 -27.64
CA PRO A 23 -40.26 5.00 -28.36
C PRO A 23 -40.47 5.18 -29.87
N PHE A 24 -40.07 6.30 -30.46
CA PHE A 24 -39.59 6.43 -31.85
C PHE A 24 -39.06 7.87 -32.04
N TYR A 25 -37.88 8.02 -32.67
CA TYR A 25 -37.12 9.26 -32.99
C TYR A 25 -36.08 9.76 -31.95
N GLY A 26 -34.92 9.08 -31.87
CA GLY A 26 -33.82 9.44 -30.96
C GLY A 26 -32.59 10.16 -31.58
N VAL A 27 -32.53 10.40 -32.90
CA VAL A 27 -31.26 10.87 -33.53
C VAL A 27 -31.33 12.29 -34.12
N LEU A 28 -32.53 12.86 -34.33
CA LEU A 28 -32.68 14.21 -34.91
C LEU A 28 -32.80 15.33 -33.86
N PHE A 29 -33.12 15.00 -32.60
CA PHE A 29 -33.34 16.00 -31.54
C PHE A 29 -32.05 16.42 -30.81
N VAL A 30 -31.06 15.53 -30.70
CA VAL A 30 -29.79 15.79 -30.01
C VAL A 30 -28.91 16.76 -30.81
N THR A 31 -28.96 16.70 -32.14
CA THR A 31 -28.23 17.61 -33.04
C THR A 31 -28.82 19.02 -33.07
N LEU A 32 -30.14 19.18 -32.91
CA LEU A 32 -30.78 20.50 -32.87
C LEU A 32 -30.53 21.24 -31.54
N ALA A 33 -30.50 20.51 -30.42
CA ALA A 33 -30.21 21.07 -29.11
C ALA A 33 -28.75 21.56 -28.99
N LEU A 34 -27.80 20.84 -29.58
CA LEU A 34 -26.37 21.21 -29.60
C LEU A 34 -26.11 22.45 -30.46
N LEU A 35 -26.81 22.59 -31.59
CA LEU A 35 -26.73 23.78 -32.47
C LEU A 35 -27.36 25.03 -31.85
N MET A 36 -28.46 24.88 -31.09
CA MET A 36 -29.05 26.00 -30.33
C MET A 36 -28.17 26.45 -29.16
N TRP A 37 -27.46 25.51 -28.52
CA TRP A 37 -26.52 25.81 -27.42
C TRP A 37 -25.28 26.58 -27.91
N LEU A 38 -24.71 26.20 -29.06
CA LEU A 38 -23.60 26.91 -29.70
C LEU A 38 -24.00 28.32 -30.20
N ALA A 39 -25.23 28.49 -30.69
CA ALA A 39 -25.73 29.78 -31.15
C ALA A 39 -25.98 30.78 -29.99
N ALA A 40 -26.44 30.31 -28.83
CA ALA A 40 -26.65 31.15 -27.65
C ALA A 40 -25.32 31.65 -27.05
N CYS A 41 -24.27 30.83 -27.09
CA CYS A 41 -22.94 31.18 -26.56
C CYS A 41 -22.23 32.28 -27.38
N GLN A 42 -22.62 32.45 -28.65
CA GLN A 42 -21.97 33.38 -29.57
C GLN A 42 -22.65 34.77 -29.62
N GLN A 43 -23.84 34.92 -29.00
CA GLN A 43 -24.61 36.17 -29.02
C GLN A 43 -24.33 37.11 -27.84
N GLU A 44 -23.75 36.63 -26.73
CA GLU A 44 -23.45 37.47 -25.54
C GLU A 44 -22.08 38.17 -25.56
N GLN A 45 -21.19 37.87 -26.52
CA GLN A 45 -19.87 38.51 -26.60
C GLN A 45 -19.85 39.85 -27.34
N ASN A 46 -20.99 40.35 -27.83
CA ASN A 46 -21.06 41.53 -28.69
C ASN A 46 -21.95 42.66 -28.15
N THR A 47 -21.89 43.00 -26.86
CA THR A 47 -22.36 44.32 -26.38
C THR A 47 -21.65 44.73 -25.08
N VAL A 48 -20.86 45.83 -25.12
CA VAL A 48 -20.71 46.94 -24.13
C VAL A 48 -19.29 47.59 -24.26
N PRO A 49 -19.15 48.95 -24.19
CA PRO A 49 -18.04 49.73 -24.79
C PRO A 49 -16.94 50.17 -23.79
N PRO A 50 -15.84 50.84 -24.22
CA PRO A 50 -14.65 51.06 -23.39
C PRO A 50 -14.72 52.35 -22.56
N ALA A 51 -14.12 52.33 -21.36
CA ALA A 51 -13.88 53.52 -20.54
C ALA A 51 -12.38 53.85 -20.44
N GLN A 52 -12.08 55.14 -20.64
CA GLN A 52 -10.74 55.77 -20.66
C GLN A 52 -10.23 56.21 -19.25
N PRO A 53 -8.95 56.63 -19.12
CA PRO A 53 -8.17 56.51 -17.88
C PRO A 53 -8.13 57.78 -17.01
N ARG A 54 -7.75 57.64 -15.73
CA ARG A 54 -7.26 58.75 -14.89
C ARG A 54 -5.95 58.40 -14.18
N THR A 55 -5.11 59.41 -14.14
CA THR A 55 -3.72 59.50 -13.68
C THR A 55 -3.61 59.74 -12.17
N SER A 56 -2.52 59.27 -11.54
CA SER A 56 -1.42 60.14 -11.05
C SER A 56 -0.69 59.62 -9.80
N LYS A 57 0.64 59.83 -9.82
CA LYS A 57 1.64 59.97 -8.73
C LYS A 57 2.46 58.76 -8.24
N THR A 58 3.67 58.65 -8.81
CA THR A 58 4.98 58.24 -8.23
C THR A 58 5.50 59.26 -7.18
N PRO A 59 6.67 59.11 -6.46
CA PRO A 59 7.93 58.37 -6.74
C PRO A 59 8.51 57.56 -5.54
N GLY A 60 9.63 56.82 -5.57
CA GLY A 60 10.76 56.63 -6.50
C GLY A 60 11.62 55.41 -6.07
N GLN A 61 12.28 54.72 -7.02
CA GLN A 61 13.75 54.76 -7.30
C GLN A 61 14.63 54.03 -6.26
N THR A 62 15.54 53.10 -6.58
CA THR A 62 16.57 53.06 -7.64
C THR A 62 17.10 51.62 -7.87
N GLY A 63 17.66 51.35 -9.06
CA GLY A 63 18.58 50.23 -9.31
C GLY A 63 18.49 49.66 -10.74
N ALA A 64 19.33 50.14 -11.65
CA ALA A 64 19.38 49.77 -13.08
C ALA A 64 20.57 48.85 -13.40
N LEU A 65 20.41 47.96 -14.39
CA LEU A 65 21.43 47.40 -15.33
C LEU A 65 20.70 46.47 -16.34
N THR A 66 20.25 46.97 -17.49
CA THR A 66 20.82 46.83 -18.85
C THR A 66 20.92 45.42 -19.46
N THR A 67 20.16 45.25 -20.57
CA THR A 67 20.42 44.43 -21.80
C THR A 67 20.55 42.91 -21.66
N ALA A 68 20.01 42.02 -22.51
CA ALA A 68 19.55 42.06 -23.89
C ALA A 68 18.58 40.88 -24.15
N ALA A 69 17.61 41.06 -25.04
CA ALA A 69 16.84 39.97 -25.66
C ALA A 69 17.46 39.59 -27.02
N PRO A 70 17.24 38.35 -27.49
CA PRO A 70 16.61 38.24 -28.79
C PRO A 70 15.51 37.17 -28.88
N THR A 71 14.46 37.59 -29.57
CA THR A 71 13.36 36.83 -30.17
C THR A 71 13.89 35.77 -31.15
N LYS A 72 13.38 34.52 -31.09
CA LYS A 72 13.32 33.63 -32.26
C LYS A 72 12.04 32.80 -32.28
N THR A 73 11.29 33.05 -33.35
CA THR A 73 10.16 32.32 -33.92
C THR A 73 10.54 30.86 -34.21
N ALA A 74 9.69 29.90 -33.82
CA ALA A 74 9.80 28.49 -34.25
C ALA A 74 8.68 28.17 -35.26
N THR A 75 9.09 27.80 -36.47
CA THR A 75 8.25 27.33 -37.56
C THR A 75 7.98 25.84 -37.39
N ILE A 76 6.71 25.43 -37.37
CA ILE A 76 6.30 24.02 -37.35
C ILE A 76 6.34 23.50 -38.80
N ARG A 77 7.22 22.52 -39.08
CA ARG A 77 7.18 21.69 -40.29
C ARG A 77 6.65 20.30 -39.92
N ALA A 78 5.51 19.94 -40.49
CA ALA A 78 5.00 18.58 -40.53
C ALA A 78 5.90 17.73 -41.43
N THR A 79 6.31 16.54 -40.96
CA THR A 79 6.99 15.54 -41.78
C THR A 79 6.17 14.26 -41.76
N ALA A 80 5.88 13.74 -42.95
CA ALA A 80 5.08 12.56 -43.22
C ALA A 80 5.73 11.27 -42.72
N VAL A 81 4.92 10.37 -42.19
CA VAL A 81 5.30 9.00 -41.82
C VAL A 81 5.13 8.10 -43.04
N THR A 82 6.24 7.50 -43.50
CA THR A 82 6.27 6.49 -44.56
C THR A 82 6.07 5.10 -43.94
N VAL A 83 5.07 4.39 -44.42
CA VAL A 83 4.80 2.98 -44.10
C VAL A 83 5.80 2.08 -44.82
N ILE A 84 6.57 1.28 -44.09
CA ILE A 84 7.44 0.23 -44.65
C ILE A 84 6.76 -1.12 -44.41
N GLN A 85 6.41 -1.79 -45.52
CA GLN A 85 5.98 -3.19 -45.55
C GLN A 85 7.18 -4.12 -45.27
N SER A 86 7.04 -4.99 -44.28
CA SER A 86 7.99 -6.09 -44.01
C SER A 86 7.49 -7.37 -44.70
N THR A 87 8.34 -7.93 -45.56
CA THR A 87 8.14 -9.18 -46.29
C THR A 87 8.55 -10.38 -45.44
N ALA A 88 7.72 -11.43 -45.46
CA ALA A 88 8.01 -12.72 -44.86
C ALA A 88 9.14 -13.43 -45.61
N THR A 89 10.12 -13.97 -44.87
CA THR A 89 11.10 -14.90 -45.43
C THR A 89 11.18 -16.17 -44.57
N THR A 90 11.04 -17.27 -45.30
CA THR A 90 11.11 -18.71 -45.02
C THR A 90 11.96 -19.23 -43.85
N MET A 91 11.35 -20.20 -43.16
CA MET A 91 11.95 -21.13 -42.20
C MET A 91 13.04 -21.99 -42.85
N THR A 92 14.12 -22.24 -42.09
CA THR A 92 15.09 -23.30 -42.37
C THR A 92 15.17 -24.23 -41.16
N THR A 93 15.11 -25.52 -41.44
CA THR A 93 15.06 -26.69 -40.56
C THR A 93 16.35 -26.90 -39.75
N VAL A 94 16.21 -27.31 -38.48
CA VAL A 94 17.29 -27.89 -37.64
C VAL A 94 16.88 -29.32 -37.25
N PRO A 95 17.77 -30.33 -37.32
CA PRO A 95 17.40 -31.72 -37.17
C PRO A 95 17.35 -32.20 -35.71
N GLU A 96 16.46 -33.16 -35.48
CA GLU A 96 16.35 -33.98 -34.26
C GLU A 96 17.62 -34.77 -33.99
N SER A 97 18.07 -34.80 -32.73
CA SER A 97 18.90 -35.89 -32.22
C SER A 97 18.47 -36.26 -30.81
N ILE A 98 18.10 -37.52 -30.68
CA ILE A 98 17.68 -38.23 -29.47
C ILE A 98 18.94 -38.60 -28.69
N SER A 99 19.01 -38.24 -27.40
CA SER A 99 19.99 -38.82 -26.47
C SER A 99 19.32 -39.12 -25.14
N THR A 100 19.17 -40.42 -24.88
CA THR A 100 18.67 -41.04 -23.66
C THR A 100 19.67 -40.86 -22.51
N LEU A 101 19.23 -40.26 -21.39
CA LEU A 101 20.00 -40.19 -20.14
C LEU A 101 19.59 -41.33 -19.17
N PRO A 102 20.53 -41.88 -18.37
CA PRO A 102 20.25 -42.97 -17.42
C PRO A 102 19.64 -42.46 -16.10
N PRO A 103 18.95 -43.33 -15.33
CA PRO A 103 18.25 -42.93 -14.10
C PRO A 103 19.20 -42.65 -12.92
N PRO A 104 18.80 -41.80 -11.96
CA PRO A 104 19.63 -41.41 -10.81
C PRO A 104 19.74 -42.52 -9.74
N PRO A 105 20.83 -42.51 -8.94
CA PRO A 105 21.06 -43.53 -7.91
C PRO A 105 20.18 -43.33 -6.67
N THR A 106 19.73 -44.45 -6.11
CA THR A 106 18.91 -44.55 -4.89
C THR A 106 19.77 -44.29 -3.65
N ILE A 107 19.44 -43.27 -2.86
CA ILE A 107 20.10 -42.99 -1.57
C ILE A 107 19.20 -43.50 -0.44
N THR A 108 19.74 -44.39 0.40
CA THR A 108 19.12 -44.94 1.61
C THR A 108 19.34 -43.98 2.78
N PRO A 109 18.34 -43.68 3.63
CA PRO A 109 18.54 -42.82 4.79
C PRO A 109 19.15 -43.60 5.97
N ALA A 110 20.14 -42.99 6.64
CA ALA A 110 20.72 -43.44 7.91
C ALA A 110 20.16 -42.59 9.08
N PRO A 111 20.27 -43.04 10.34
CA PRO A 111 19.22 -42.88 11.36
C PRO A 111 19.24 -41.53 12.10
N THR A 112 18.05 -41.08 12.46
CA THR A 112 17.76 -39.90 13.28
C THR A 112 18.05 -40.16 14.76
N ASN A 113 18.83 -39.27 15.39
CA ASN A 113 18.89 -39.15 16.85
C ASN A 113 17.90 -38.07 17.29
N SER A 114 17.06 -38.47 18.23
CA SER A 114 15.94 -37.74 18.84
C SER A 114 16.38 -36.53 19.66
N ILE A 115 15.82 -35.35 19.35
CA ILE A 115 15.65 -34.25 20.30
C ILE A 115 14.14 -34.01 20.44
N THR A 116 13.71 -33.99 21.68
CA THR A 116 12.34 -34.00 22.20
C THR A 116 11.49 -32.82 21.72
N SER A 117 10.32 -33.15 21.16
CA SER A 117 9.25 -32.26 20.72
C SER A 117 8.47 -31.63 21.89
N SER A 118 8.30 -30.31 21.84
CA SER A 118 7.20 -29.59 22.52
C SER A 118 5.83 -29.97 21.92
N PRO A 119 4.73 -29.85 22.68
CA PRO A 119 3.45 -30.46 22.34
C PRO A 119 2.78 -29.79 21.13
N ALA A 120 2.06 -30.62 20.38
CA ALA A 120 1.30 -30.25 19.20
C ALA A 120 0.35 -29.06 19.45
N ALA A 121 0.32 -28.14 18.49
CA ALA A 121 -0.65 -27.06 18.41
C ALA A 121 -2.08 -27.62 18.47
N PRO A 122 -3.01 -26.96 19.19
CA PRO A 122 -4.41 -27.32 19.12
C PRO A 122 -4.91 -27.07 17.69
N THR A 123 -5.34 -28.14 17.03
CA THR A 123 -6.06 -28.09 15.76
C THR A 123 -7.33 -27.27 15.92
N SER A 124 -7.42 -26.14 15.20
CA SER A 124 -8.67 -25.43 15.00
C SER A 124 -9.74 -26.38 14.44
N PRO A 125 -11.02 -26.23 14.83
CA PRO A 125 -12.07 -27.08 14.31
C PRO A 125 -12.22 -26.84 12.81
N THR A 126 -11.92 -27.87 12.03
CA THR A 126 -12.23 -27.95 10.61
C THR A 126 -13.76 -27.99 10.51
N SER A 127 -14.39 -26.84 10.29
CA SER A 127 -15.73 -26.84 9.74
C SER A 127 -15.63 -27.51 8.38
N ALA A 128 -16.39 -28.59 8.20
CA ALA A 128 -16.42 -29.32 6.95
C ALA A 128 -17.03 -28.38 5.90
N GLY A 129 -16.16 -27.67 5.16
CA GLY A 129 -16.57 -26.85 4.03
C GLY A 129 -17.38 -27.70 3.06
N VAL A 130 -18.53 -27.17 2.65
CA VAL A 130 -19.27 -27.75 1.53
C VAL A 130 -18.31 -27.67 0.33
N GLN A 131 -17.93 -28.82 -0.24
CA GLN A 131 -17.23 -28.82 -1.52
C GLN A 131 -18.05 -27.95 -2.48
N SER A 132 -17.42 -26.95 -3.12
CA SER A 132 -18.08 -26.15 -4.16
C SER A 132 -18.89 -27.10 -5.05
N PRO A 133 -20.13 -26.74 -5.47
CA PRO A 133 -20.91 -27.59 -6.37
C PRO A 133 -20.07 -27.87 -7.62
N THR A 134 -19.43 -29.05 -7.62
CA THR A 134 -18.49 -29.49 -8.64
C THR A 134 -19.33 -29.88 -9.85
N GLY A 135 -19.21 -29.12 -10.94
CA GLY A 135 -19.87 -29.50 -12.19
C GLY A 135 -20.10 -28.43 -13.25
N GLN A 136 -20.00 -27.13 -12.93
CA GLN A 136 -20.10 -26.08 -13.96
C GLN A 136 -18.70 -25.64 -14.43
N PRO A 137 -18.43 -25.60 -15.75
CA PRO A 137 -17.18 -25.06 -16.27
C PRO A 137 -16.99 -23.60 -15.84
N GLY A 138 -15.78 -23.23 -15.45
CA GLY A 138 -15.35 -21.86 -15.17
C GLY A 138 -14.45 -21.29 -16.27
N ALA A 139 -13.58 -20.37 -15.88
CA ALA A 139 -12.55 -19.78 -16.73
C ALA A 139 -11.16 -20.01 -16.14
N LEU A 140 -10.25 -20.56 -16.94
CA LEU A 140 -8.84 -20.67 -16.60
C LEU A 140 -8.06 -19.59 -17.37
N ILE A 141 -7.25 -18.82 -16.64
CA ILE A 141 -6.40 -17.78 -17.20
C ILE A 141 -4.97 -18.06 -16.77
N ARG A 142 -4.09 -18.33 -17.73
CA ARG A 142 -2.66 -18.45 -17.46
C ARG A 142 -2.07 -17.06 -17.30
N LEU A 143 -1.31 -16.87 -16.23
CA LEU A 143 -0.49 -15.69 -16.00
C LEU A 143 0.97 -16.05 -16.22
N ALA A 144 1.72 -15.19 -16.91
CA ALA A 144 3.16 -15.36 -17.10
C ALA A 144 3.87 -14.01 -17.22
N MET A 145 5.04 -13.87 -16.58
CA MET A 145 5.88 -12.69 -16.69
C MET A 145 7.35 -13.09 -16.59
N ASN A 146 8.18 -12.60 -17.51
CA ASN A 146 9.64 -12.73 -17.43
C ASN A 146 10.22 -11.39 -17.00
N SER A 147 11.05 -11.36 -15.97
CA SER A 147 11.61 -10.12 -15.43
C SER A 147 13.00 -10.36 -14.84
N GLN A 148 13.59 -9.30 -14.31
CA GLN A 148 14.87 -9.30 -13.61
C GLN A 148 14.68 -8.62 -12.26
N VAL A 149 15.22 -9.21 -11.21
CA VAL A 149 15.17 -8.64 -9.84
C VAL A 149 16.55 -8.69 -9.22
N GLY A 150 16.84 -7.75 -8.33
CA GLY A 150 18.16 -7.64 -7.73
C GLY A 150 18.20 -6.87 -6.45
N VAL A 151 19.43 -6.69 -5.99
CA VAL A 151 19.78 -5.84 -4.85
C VAL A 151 20.66 -4.70 -5.35
N LEU A 152 20.22 -3.46 -5.09
CA LEU A 152 20.94 -2.24 -5.43
C LEU A 152 22.16 -2.07 -4.51
N LEU A 153 23.33 -1.82 -5.10
CA LEU A 153 24.59 -1.66 -4.36
C LEU A 153 25.04 -0.22 -4.22
N ASP A 154 24.39 0.73 -4.87
CA ASP A 154 24.78 2.14 -4.91
C ASP A 154 24.91 2.77 -3.51
N GLU A 155 24.03 2.34 -2.59
CA GLU A 155 23.99 2.82 -1.21
C GLU A 155 25.02 2.14 -0.29
N VAL A 156 25.64 1.04 -0.74
CA VAL A 156 26.72 0.37 -0.03
C VAL A 156 28.02 1.17 -0.26
N PRO A 157 28.76 1.52 0.81
CA PRO A 157 30.05 2.18 0.70
C PRO A 157 30.98 1.47 -0.29
N GLN A 158 31.70 2.26 -1.08
CA GLN A 158 32.57 1.74 -2.13
C GLN A 158 33.57 0.69 -1.62
N GLU A 159 34.08 0.87 -0.39
CA GLU A 159 35.04 -0.03 0.25
C GLU A 159 34.47 -1.41 0.62
N SER A 160 33.17 -1.51 0.87
CA SER A 160 32.49 -2.77 1.24
C SER A 160 31.71 -3.39 0.07
N ARG A 161 31.56 -2.68 -1.04
CA ARG A 161 30.67 -3.07 -2.14
C ARG A 161 31.03 -4.42 -2.76
N ASP A 162 32.33 -4.70 -2.92
CA ASP A 162 32.79 -5.97 -3.49
C ASP A 162 32.52 -7.16 -2.55
N GLN A 163 32.70 -6.96 -1.24
CA GLN A 163 32.37 -7.97 -0.22
C GLN A 163 30.86 -8.25 -0.23
N VAL A 164 30.03 -7.21 -0.19
CA VAL A 164 28.58 -7.35 -0.17
C VAL A 164 28.07 -8.01 -1.45
N ALA A 165 28.60 -7.61 -2.62
CA ALA A 165 28.27 -8.27 -3.88
C ALA A 165 28.64 -9.76 -3.86
N ALA A 166 29.82 -10.10 -3.33
CA ALA A 166 30.24 -11.50 -3.20
C ALA A 166 29.32 -12.31 -2.28
N ALA A 167 28.88 -11.72 -1.15
CA ALA A 167 27.93 -12.36 -0.25
C ALA A 167 26.55 -12.56 -0.91
N LEU A 168 26.06 -11.57 -1.64
CA LEU A 168 24.80 -11.64 -2.39
C LEU A 168 24.83 -12.73 -3.48
N LEU A 169 25.95 -12.89 -4.18
CA LEU A 169 26.12 -13.95 -5.17
C LEU A 169 26.06 -15.37 -4.58
N GLN A 170 26.24 -15.52 -3.26
CA GLN A 170 26.14 -16.80 -2.54
C GLN A 170 24.77 -17.00 -1.88
N LYS A 171 23.82 -16.07 -2.06
CA LYS A 171 22.48 -16.21 -1.49
C LYS A 171 21.75 -17.40 -2.11
N PRO A 172 21.04 -18.18 -1.29
CA PRO A 172 20.22 -19.30 -1.78
C PRO A 172 19.06 -18.84 -2.66
N ASP A 173 18.48 -19.78 -3.42
CA ASP A 173 17.40 -19.51 -4.37
C ASP A 173 16.15 -18.91 -3.71
N ASP A 174 15.82 -19.29 -2.49
CA ASP A 174 14.67 -18.77 -1.73
C ASP A 174 14.76 -17.26 -1.47
N TYR A 175 15.97 -16.73 -1.23
CA TYR A 175 16.21 -15.29 -1.12
C TYR A 175 15.79 -14.56 -2.40
N TRP A 176 16.23 -15.07 -3.55
CA TRP A 176 15.93 -14.49 -4.86
C TRP A 176 14.47 -14.67 -5.27
N GLN A 177 13.87 -15.82 -4.94
CA GLN A 177 12.44 -16.06 -5.14
C GLN A 177 11.59 -15.10 -4.30
N ASN A 178 11.98 -14.79 -3.07
CA ASN A 178 11.30 -13.81 -2.23
C ASN A 178 11.36 -12.40 -2.84
N LEU A 179 12.53 -11.95 -3.31
CA LEU A 179 12.64 -10.67 -4.03
C LEU A 179 11.78 -10.65 -5.29
N ALA A 180 11.77 -11.74 -6.07
CA ALA A 180 10.91 -11.85 -7.25
C ALA A 180 9.41 -11.76 -6.90
N ARG A 181 8.97 -12.39 -5.80
CA ARG A 181 7.60 -12.28 -5.28
C ARG A 181 7.26 -10.85 -4.91
N GLN A 182 8.13 -10.17 -4.17
CA GLN A 182 7.96 -8.75 -3.85
C GLN A 182 7.85 -7.88 -5.11
N GLN A 183 8.69 -8.11 -6.13
CA GLN A 183 8.60 -7.38 -7.41
C GLN A 183 7.29 -7.68 -8.17
N VAL A 184 6.81 -8.93 -8.16
CA VAL A 184 5.49 -9.29 -8.72
C VAL A 184 4.36 -8.58 -7.98
N SER A 185 4.42 -8.50 -6.64
CA SER A 185 3.40 -7.82 -5.82
C SER A 185 3.26 -6.33 -6.14
N LEU A 186 4.31 -5.66 -6.66
CA LEU A 186 4.21 -4.27 -7.14
C LEU A 186 3.24 -4.10 -8.32
N THR A 187 2.82 -5.18 -8.98
CA THR A 187 1.76 -5.11 -10.02
C THR A 187 0.36 -4.96 -9.43
N TYR A 188 0.20 -5.15 -8.12
CA TYR A 188 -1.07 -5.19 -7.40
C TYR A 188 -1.96 -3.98 -7.72
N ASN A 189 -1.50 -2.76 -7.46
CA ASN A 189 -2.34 -1.56 -7.56
C ASN A 189 -2.91 -1.41 -8.98
N ARG A 190 -2.02 -1.50 -9.98
CA ARG A 190 -2.40 -1.42 -11.39
C ARG A 190 -3.45 -2.44 -11.77
N LEU A 191 -3.35 -3.68 -11.29
CA LEU A 191 -4.21 -4.81 -11.66
C LEU A 191 -5.58 -4.79 -10.98
N HIS A 192 -5.65 -4.36 -9.72
CA HIS A 192 -6.90 -4.24 -8.96
C HIS A 192 -7.66 -2.96 -9.29
N PHE A 193 -6.95 -1.88 -9.61
CA PHE A 193 -7.53 -0.57 -9.88
C PHE A 193 -7.50 -0.20 -11.38
N ARG A 194 -7.40 -1.20 -12.28
CA ARG A 194 -7.42 -1.02 -13.75
C ARG A 194 -8.47 -0.01 -14.26
N PRO A 195 -9.72 0.02 -13.75
CA PRO A 195 -10.70 1.01 -14.19
C PRO A 195 -10.26 2.47 -14.07
N PHE A 196 -9.36 2.81 -13.14
CA PHE A 196 -8.85 4.17 -12.95
C PHE A 196 -7.74 4.56 -13.93
N PHE A 197 -7.12 3.57 -14.57
CA PHE A 197 -5.96 3.75 -15.43
C PHE A 197 -6.26 3.82 -16.93
N TYR A 198 -7.48 3.47 -17.32
CA TYR A 198 -7.87 3.32 -18.71
C TYR A 198 -9.15 4.10 -19.01
N GLU A 199 -9.17 4.84 -20.12
CA GLU A 199 -10.35 5.56 -20.60
C GLU A 199 -11.45 4.60 -21.13
N MET A 200 -11.04 3.42 -21.61
CA MET A 200 -11.96 2.35 -22.00
C MET A 200 -12.28 1.48 -20.79
N LEU A 201 -13.50 0.93 -20.75
CA LEU A 201 -13.96 0.02 -19.68
C LEU A 201 -13.07 -1.24 -19.64
N LYS A 202 -12.08 -1.25 -18.75
CA LYS A 202 -11.32 -2.44 -18.33
C LYS A 202 -11.67 -2.72 -16.87
N GLY A 203 -12.06 -3.94 -16.55
CA GLY A 203 -12.28 -4.38 -15.18
C GLY A 203 -11.00 -4.88 -14.52
N GLN A 204 -11.13 -5.37 -13.29
CA GLN A 204 -10.02 -5.88 -12.48
C GLN A 204 -9.44 -7.17 -13.07
N LEU A 205 -8.11 -7.31 -13.00
CA LEU A 205 -7.39 -8.55 -13.34
C LEU A 205 -6.45 -8.91 -12.18
N PRO A 206 -7.00 -9.25 -11.00
CA PRO A 206 -6.20 -9.55 -9.81
C PRO A 206 -5.25 -10.73 -10.07
N LEU A 207 -4.17 -10.79 -9.31
CA LEU A 207 -3.35 -11.99 -9.25
C LEU A 207 -4.11 -13.08 -8.45
N PRO A 208 -3.94 -14.37 -8.78
CA PRO A 208 -4.41 -15.43 -7.90
C PRO A 208 -3.65 -15.38 -6.56
N PRO A 209 -4.12 -16.09 -5.52
CA PRO A 209 -3.42 -16.16 -4.23
C PRO A 209 -1.96 -16.59 -4.37
N GLU A 210 -1.09 -16.04 -3.53
CA GLU A 210 0.37 -16.21 -3.64
C GLU A 210 0.83 -17.68 -3.55
N SER A 211 0.07 -18.53 -2.86
CA SER A 211 0.32 -19.97 -2.79
C SER A 211 0.32 -20.68 -4.15
N LEU A 212 -0.28 -20.07 -5.18
CA LEU A 212 -0.31 -20.56 -6.55
C LEU A 212 0.79 -19.96 -7.44
N TRP A 213 1.63 -19.07 -6.89
CA TRP A 213 2.68 -18.41 -7.65
C TRP A 213 3.90 -19.30 -7.77
N GLN A 214 4.33 -19.53 -9.02
CA GLN A 214 5.55 -20.26 -9.34
C GLN A 214 6.61 -19.28 -9.83
N ILE A 215 7.75 -19.24 -9.13
CA ILE A 215 8.92 -18.46 -9.53
C ILE A 215 10.02 -19.43 -9.95
N THR A 216 10.41 -19.36 -11.22
CA THR A 216 11.57 -20.08 -11.75
C THR A 216 12.71 -19.11 -11.96
N LEU A 217 13.84 -19.34 -11.28
CA LEU A 217 15.04 -18.52 -11.43
C LEU A 217 15.80 -18.89 -12.71
N GLY A 218 16.46 -17.91 -13.32
CA GLY A 218 17.28 -18.09 -14.51
C GLY A 218 18.48 -18.99 -14.25
N ALA A 219 18.78 -19.88 -15.21
CA ALA A 219 19.83 -20.89 -15.07
C ALA A 219 21.25 -20.32 -14.89
N ASP A 220 21.48 -19.07 -15.31
CA ASP A 220 22.76 -18.39 -15.15
C ASP A 220 23.02 -17.92 -13.70
N GLY A 221 22.01 -17.98 -12.83
CA GLY A 221 22.10 -17.57 -11.43
C GLY A 221 22.26 -16.05 -11.24
N PRO A 222 22.51 -15.60 -10.00
CA PRO A 222 22.74 -14.21 -9.72
C PRO A 222 24.08 -13.74 -10.29
N ARG A 223 24.13 -12.52 -10.81
CA ARG A 223 25.33 -11.91 -11.41
C ARG A 223 25.44 -10.44 -11.04
N ARG A 224 26.68 -9.95 -10.88
CA ARG A 224 26.91 -8.51 -10.73
C ARG A 224 26.87 -7.82 -12.08
N THR A 225 26.06 -6.78 -12.21
CA THR A 225 25.85 -6.05 -13.46
C THR A 225 25.27 -4.66 -13.15
N THR A 226 24.91 -3.88 -14.18
CA THR A 226 24.25 -2.59 -14.01
C THR A 226 22.87 -2.53 -14.66
N ILE A 227 21.98 -1.71 -14.08
CA ILE A 227 20.70 -1.28 -14.67
C ILE A 227 20.73 0.24 -14.73
N GLY A 228 20.66 0.83 -15.93
CA GLY A 228 20.61 2.30 -16.06
C GLY A 228 21.83 3.04 -15.47
N GLY A 229 22.95 2.35 -15.26
CA GLY A 229 24.15 2.90 -14.62
C GLY A 229 24.29 2.60 -13.12
N HIS A 230 23.27 2.05 -12.47
CA HIS A 230 23.28 1.61 -11.08
C HIS A 230 23.94 0.24 -10.93
N ASP A 231 24.72 0.02 -9.87
CA ASP A 231 25.43 -1.26 -9.59
C ASP A 231 24.53 -2.23 -8.84
N TYR A 232 24.51 -3.49 -9.29
CA TYR A 232 23.55 -4.49 -8.85
C TYR A 232 24.16 -5.88 -8.75
N VAL A 233 23.60 -6.71 -7.86
CA VAL A 233 23.53 -8.16 -8.08
C VAL A 233 22.11 -8.49 -8.54
N LEU A 234 21.96 -8.99 -9.78
CA LEU A 234 20.68 -9.32 -10.42
C LEU A 234 20.55 -10.81 -10.69
N ILE A 235 19.32 -11.28 -10.77
CA ILE A 235 18.94 -12.56 -11.33
C ILE A 235 17.71 -12.40 -12.23
N ASP A 236 17.68 -13.17 -13.31
CA ASP A 236 16.52 -13.26 -14.18
C ASP A 236 15.50 -14.24 -13.58
N TYR A 237 14.20 -14.03 -13.76
CA TYR A 237 13.20 -14.99 -13.32
C TYR A 237 11.98 -15.02 -14.25
N ALA A 238 11.27 -16.14 -14.20
CA ALA A 238 9.97 -16.33 -14.81
C ALA A 238 8.93 -16.57 -13.71
N PHE A 239 7.91 -15.72 -13.67
CA PHE A 239 6.68 -15.91 -12.90
C PHE A 239 5.66 -16.65 -13.75
N SER A 240 4.95 -17.60 -13.13
CA SER A 240 3.73 -18.17 -13.70
C SER A 240 2.71 -18.50 -12.64
N SER A 241 1.44 -18.44 -13.00
CA SER A 241 0.32 -18.92 -12.18
C SER A 241 -0.90 -19.17 -13.06
N VAL A 242 -1.98 -19.67 -12.47
CA VAL A 242 -3.26 -19.86 -13.16
C VAL A 242 -4.38 -19.34 -12.27
N LEU A 243 -5.11 -18.38 -12.80
CA LEU A 243 -6.30 -17.85 -12.18
C LEU A 243 -7.51 -18.64 -12.66
N LEU A 244 -8.37 -19.02 -11.71
CA LEU A 244 -9.64 -19.70 -11.93
C LEU A 244 -10.77 -18.78 -11.48
N SER A 245 -11.74 -18.50 -12.34
CA SER A 245 -12.89 -17.63 -12.05
C SER A 245 -14.17 -18.14 -12.75
N ASP A 246 -15.27 -17.38 -12.64
CA ASP A 246 -16.49 -17.65 -13.40
C ASP A 246 -16.25 -17.49 -14.92
N PRO A 247 -17.11 -18.08 -15.77
CA PRO A 247 -16.92 -18.04 -17.22
C PRO A 247 -16.89 -16.64 -17.84
N GLU A 248 -17.65 -15.70 -17.29
CA GLU A 248 -18.04 -14.44 -17.93
C GLU A 248 -17.12 -13.27 -17.55
N SER A 249 -16.79 -13.13 -16.27
CA SER A 249 -16.06 -11.95 -15.77
C SER A 249 -14.69 -11.72 -16.42
N PRO A 250 -13.94 -12.72 -16.94
CA PRO A 250 -12.72 -12.43 -17.70
C PRO A 250 -12.95 -11.56 -18.93
N GLY A 251 -14.06 -11.76 -19.64
CA GLY A 251 -14.42 -10.91 -20.79
C GLY A 251 -14.85 -9.50 -20.39
N LYS A 252 -15.36 -9.33 -19.16
CA LYS A 252 -15.69 -8.02 -18.57
C LYS A 252 -14.42 -7.29 -18.10
N ALA A 253 -13.48 -8.04 -17.54
CA ALA A 253 -12.17 -7.54 -17.13
C ALA A 253 -11.33 -7.10 -18.34
N GLU A 254 -11.29 -7.94 -19.37
CA GLU A 254 -10.57 -7.70 -20.61
C GLU A 254 -11.27 -8.43 -21.76
N PHE A 255 -11.77 -7.67 -22.73
CA PHE A 255 -12.60 -8.20 -23.82
C PHE A 255 -11.96 -9.41 -24.53
N LEU A 256 -10.65 -9.39 -24.74
CA LEU A 256 -9.92 -10.49 -25.39
C LEU A 256 -9.96 -11.79 -24.58
N LEU A 257 -10.06 -11.74 -23.26
CA LEU A 257 -10.12 -12.93 -22.39
C LEU A 257 -11.54 -13.54 -22.31
N GLY A 258 -12.51 -12.96 -23.00
CA GLY A 258 -13.85 -13.53 -23.17
C GLY A 258 -13.89 -14.74 -24.12
N GLN A 259 -12.80 -15.01 -24.86
CA GLN A 259 -12.70 -16.13 -25.79
C GLN A 259 -11.45 -16.96 -25.49
N GLU A 260 -11.56 -18.29 -25.59
CA GLU A 260 -10.43 -19.21 -25.46
C GLU A 260 -9.31 -18.87 -26.47
N GLY A 261 -8.06 -18.95 -26.03
CA GLY A 261 -6.87 -18.53 -26.77
C GLY A 261 -6.68 -17.01 -26.85
N GLY A 262 -7.62 -16.22 -26.31
CA GLY A 262 -7.49 -14.78 -26.17
C GLY A 262 -6.35 -14.40 -25.22
N ARG A 263 -5.60 -13.35 -25.58
CA ARG A 263 -4.41 -12.92 -24.84
C ARG A 263 -4.39 -11.43 -24.62
N TRP A 264 -3.91 -11.02 -23.45
CA TRP A 264 -3.61 -9.64 -23.10
C TRP A 264 -2.24 -9.56 -22.44
N THR A 265 -1.51 -8.47 -22.66
CA THR A 265 -0.26 -8.20 -21.95
C THR A 265 -0.40 -6.85 -21.27
N GLU A 266 -0.45 -6.86 -19.94
CA GLU A 266 -0.43 -5.64 -19.13
C GLU A 266 1.04 -5.19 -18.99
N PRO A 267 1.42 -4.01 -19.51
CA PRO A 267 2.80 -3.53 -19.44
C PRO A 267 3.14 -3.02 -18.04
N PHE A 268 4.40 -3.16 -17.63
CA PHE A 268 4.92 -2.67 -16.36
C PHE A 268 6.32 -2.09 -16.49
N VAL A 269 6.60 -1.04 -15.71
CA VAL A 269 7.96 -0.62 -15.38
C VAL A 269 8.16 -0.84 -13.89
N LEU A 270 8.98 -1.83 -13.54
CA LEU A 270 9.24 -2.23 -12.17
C LEU A 270 10.63 -1.77 -11.74
N PRO A 271 10.86 -1.49 -10.44
CA PRO A 271 12.20 -1.25 -9.93
C PRO A 271 13.07 -2.51 -10.01
N GLY A 272 14.36 -2.34 -10.29
CA GLY A 272 15.31 -3.47 -10.25
C GLY A 272 15.41 -4.11 -8.87
N ASP A 273 15.39 -3.30 -7.81
CA ASP A 273 15.30 -3.71 -6.41
C ASP A 273 13.93 -3.28 -5.83
N PRO A 274 13.04 -4.23 -5.50
CA PRO A 274 11.70 -3.92 -5.01
C PRO A 274 11.68 -3.45 -3.55
N THR A 275 12.80 -3.57 -2.84
CA THR A 275 12.91 -3.15 -1.44
C THR A 275 13.12 -1.65 -1.33
N LEU A 276 12.75 -1.07 -0.18
CA LEU A 276 13.07 0.32 0.21
C LEU A 276 12.61 1.38 -0.80
N LEU A 277 11.56 1.09 -1.58
CA LEU A 277 11.08 1.97 -2.63
C LEU A 277 10.66 3.34 -2.12
N LEU A 278 9.98 3.39 -0.96
CA LEU A 278 9.57 4.65 -0.36
C LEU A 278 10.78 5.53 -0.04
N GLN A 279 11.82 4.95 0.59
CA GLN A 279 13.04 5.66 0.96
C GLN A 279 13.83 6.13 -0.26
N ARG A 280 13.93 5.28 -1.29
CA ARG A 280 14.69 5.57 -2.50
C ARG A 280 13.99 6.60 -3.36
N THR A 281 12.66 6.55 -3.45
CA THR A 281 11.89 7.39 -4.39
C THR A 281 11.24 8.61 -3.73
N ASP A 282 11.25 8.74 -2.41
CA ASP A 282 10.76 9.92 -1.69
C ASP A 282 9.29 10.28 -2.03
N ASN A 283 8.38 9.33 -1.77
CA ASN A 283 6.93 9.36 -2.10
C ASN A 283 6.57 9.38 -3.60
N THR A 284 7.56 9.47 -4.50
CA THR A 284 7.29 9.71 -5.93
C THR A 284 6.53 8.58 -6.62
N CYS A 285 6.70 7.34 -6.17
CA CYS A 285 6.04 6.16 -6.75
C CYS A 285 4.81 5.69 -5.97
N ILE A 286 4.33 6.48 -5.01
CA ILE A 286 3.23 6.12 -4.12
C ILE A 286 1.96 6.83 -4.60
N ASN A 287 0.94 6.06 -4.93
CA ASN A 287 -0.40 6.52 -5.28
C ASN A 287 -1.32 6.42 -4.06
N GLU A 288 -1.39 7.51 -3.32
CA GLU A 288 -2.28 7.75 -2.18
C GLU A 288 -3.71 8.14 -2.62
N GLY A 289 -4.01 8.14 -3.92
CA GLY A 289 -5.30 8.51 -4.46
C GLY A 289 -6.42 7.65 -3.88
N GLY A 290 -7.45 8.27 -3.32
CA GLY A 290 -8.53 7.57 -2.62
C GLY A 290 -8.27 7.29 -1.14
N PHE A 291 -7.05 7.50 -0.63
CA PHE A 291 -6.70 7.32 0.77
C PHE A 291 -6.58 8.66 1.54
N PRO A 292 -6.75 8.64 2.88
CA PRO A 292 -6.42 9.78 3.72
C PRO A 292 -4.92 10.13 3.63
N PRO A 293 -4.54 11.41 3.80
CA PRO A 293 -3.14 11.78 3.92
C PRO A 293 -2.44 10.97 5.03
N ASN A 294 -1.23 10.52 4.73
CA ASN A 294 -0.30 9.72 5.53
C ASN A 294 -0.76 8.28 5.77
N SER A 295 -1.63 7.74 4.90
CA SER A 295 -2.08 6.35 4.93
C SER A 295 -1.19 5.42 4.12
N TYR A 296 0.12 5.42 4.40
CA TYR A 296 1.09 4.49 3.82
C TYR A 296 2.32 4.39 4.75
N ASP A 297 3.08 3.32 4.62
CA ASP A 297 4.40 3.21 5.24
C ASP A 297 5.40 2.50 4.31
N SER A 298 6.61 2.24 4.82
CA SER A 298 7.67 1.63 4.01
C SER A 298 7.50 0.15 3.74
N GLU A 299 6.61 -0.52 4.47
CA GLU A 299 6.47 -1.98 4.43
C GLU A 299 5.20 -2.41 3.66
N ASN A 300 4.31 -1.47 3.29
CA ASN A 300 3.09 -1.73 2.52
C ASN A 300 3.10 -1.09 1.10
N VAL A 301 4.27 -0.68 0.61
CA VAL A 301 4.42 0.06 -0.66
C VAL A 301 3.77 -0.62 -1.87
N PHE A 302 3.69 -1.96 -1.87
CA PHE A 302 3.10 -2.70 -3.00
C PHE A 302 1.63 -2.35 -3.27
N LEU A 303 0.86 -1.97 -2.24
CA LEU A 303 -0.52 -1.50 -2.39
C LEU A 303 -0.62 -0.19 -3.17
N PHE A 304 0.41 0.65 -3.06
CA PHE A 304 0.41 2.03 -3.55
C PHE A 304 1.32 2.22 -4.76
N PHE A 305 2.12 1.22 -5.14
CA PHE A 305 3.09 1.39 -6.20
C PHE A 305 2.40 1.67 -7.53
N ASP A 306 2.73 2.83 -8.09
CA ASP A 306 2.24 3.26 -9.38
C ASP A 306 3.33 4.01 -10.14
N TYR A 307 3.90 3.33 -11.13
CA TYR A 307 4.97 3.89 -11.95
C TYR A 307 4.50 5.03 -12.87
N THR A 308 3.19 5.27 -12.98
CA THR A 308 2.61 6.34 -13.81
C THR A 308 2.45 7.67 -13.06
N CYS A 309 2.70 7.70 -11.75
CA CYS A 309 2.62 8.92 -10.96
C CYS A 309 3.60 10.00 -11.42
N THR A 310 3.11 11.24 -11.45
CA THR A 310 3.86 12.43 -11.87
C THR A 310 3.89 13.49 -10.78
N ALA A 311 4.88 14.38 -10.80
CA ALA A 311 5.02 15.44 -9.81
C ALA A 311 3.79 16.37 -9.68
N ASP A 312 3.02 16.54 -10.76
CA ASP A 312 1.82 17.36 -10.81
C ASP A 312 0.52 16.59 -10.50
N SER A 313 0.61 15.28 -10.24
CA SER A 313 -0.53 14.43 -9.86
C SER A 313 -0.93 14.59 -8.39
N GLY A 314 -1.12 15.82 -7.94
CA GLY A 314 -1.55 16.15 -6.58
C GLY A 314 -3.07 16.20 -6.38
N GLY A 315 -3.52 16.12 -5.12
CA GLY A 315 -4.91 16.37 -4.72
C GLY A 315 -5.71 15.09 -4.44
N ALA A 316 -7.01 15.23 -4.16
CA ALA A 316 -7.87 14.13 -3.69
C ALA A 316 -7.97 12.93 -4.63
N THR A 317 -7.82 13.17 -5.93
CA THR A 317 -7.88 12.15 -6.98
C THR A 317 -6.52 11.96 -7.68
N GLY A 318 -5.46 12.59 -7.18
CA GLY A 318 -4.10 12.44 -7.69
C GLY A 318 -3.30 11.43 -6.86
N CYS A 319 -2.15 11.00 -7.36
CA CYS A 319 -1.27 10.10 -6.63
C CYS A 319 -0.82 10.66 -5.28
N HIS A 320 -0.60 11.97 -5.18
CA HIS A 320 0.10 12.53 -4.03
C HIS A 320 -0.84 13.36 -3.15
N ARG A 321 -1.03 12.91 -1.91
CA ARG A 321 -1.89 13.53 -0.90
C ARG A 321 -1.07 14.14 0.23
N SER A 322 -0.09 13.40 0.74
CA SER A 322 0.70 13.80 1.90
C SER A 322 1.84 14.72 1.55
N ARG A 323 2.56 14.38 0.49
CA ARG A 323 3.76 15.09 0.06
C ARG A 323 3.85 15.09 -1.45
N LEU A 324 3.91 16.29 -2.03
CA LEU A 324 4.12 16.46 -3.46
C LEU A 324 5.61 16.23 -3.79
N PRO A 325 5.94 15.26 -4.64
CA PRO A 325 7.31 15.05 -5.09
C PRO A 325 7.69 16.06 -6.18
N THR A 326 8.99 16.17 -6.47
CA THR A 326 9.51 17.04 -7.54
C THR A 326 9.81 16.30 -8.84
N LEU A 327 9.85 14.96 -8.78
CA LEU A 327 10.08 14.07 -9.92
C LEU A 327 8.78 13.30 -10.24
N SER A 328 8.70 12.71 -11.42
CA SER A 328 7.80 11.58 -11.69
C SER A 328 8.39 10.26 -11.20
N CYS A 329 7.57 9.22 -11.04
CA CYS A 329 8.07 7.93 -10.55
C CYS A 329 9.14 7.37 -11.48
N LEU A 330 8.93 7.43 -12.80
CA LEU A 330 9.92 6.97 -13.79
C LEU A 330 11.25 7.73 -13.70
N GLU A 331 11.22 9.05 -13.46
CA GLU A 331 12.44 9.83 -13.25
C GLU A 331 13.14 9.44 -11.96
N ALA A 332 12.40 9.24 -10.87
CA ALA A 332 12.96 8.82 -9.59
C ALA A 332 13.57 7.41 -9.67
N LEU A 333 12.86 6.46 -10.29
CA LEU A 333 13.37 5.11 -10.54
C LEU A 333 14.64 5.18 -11.38
N GLY A 334 14.61 5.87 -12.53
CA GLY A 334 15.76 5.98 -13.41
C GLY A 334 16.99 6.67 -12.79
N GLN A 335 16.80 7.55 -11.80
CA GLN A 335 17.90 8.26 -11.14
C GLN A 335 18.45 7.56 -9.90
N ARG A 336 17.70 6.66 -9.27
CA ARG A 336 17.98 6.20 -7.90
C ARG A 336 17.92 4.69 -7.70
N VAL A 337 17.21 3.98 -8.57
CA VAL A 337 16.98 2.54 -8.41
C VAL A 337 17.36 1.79 -9.69
N GLY A 338 16.99 2.27 -10.86
CA GLY A 338 17.03 1.50 -12.10
C GLY A 338 15.67 0.87 -12.40
N MET A 339 15.36 0.75 -13.70
CA MET A 339 14.06 0.33 -14.21
C MET A 339 14.19 -0.98 -14.99
N VAL A 340 13.20 -1.86 -14.79
CA VAL A 340 13.02 -3.11 -15.53
C VAL A 340 11.67 -3.04 -16.23
N GLU A 341 11.71 -2.96 -17.56
CA GLU A 341 10.50 -3.03 -18.39
C GLU A 341 10.08 -4.49 -18.57
N THR A 342 8.82 -4.79 -18.27
CA THR A 342 8.25 -6.14 -18.41
C THR A 342 6.75 -6.07 -18.73
N GLY A 343 6.09 -7.23 -18.84
CA GLY A 343 4.65 -7.30 -19.00
C GLY A 343 4.08 -8.61 -18.48
N MET A 344 2.96 -8.51 -17.76
CA MET A 344 2.19 -9.65 -17.29
C MET A 344 1.28 -10.11 -18.42
N GLN A 345 1.53 -11.32 -18.93
CA GLN A 345 0.71 -11.96 -19.95
C GLN A 345 -0.45 -12.71 -19.30
N PHE A 346 -1.66 -12.46 -19.77
CA PHE A 346 -2.88 -13.17 -19.42
C PHE A 346 -3.35 -13.92 -20.67
N GLU A 347 -3.61 -15.21 -20.55
CA GLU A 347 -4.13 -16.04 -21.64
C GLU A 347 -5.34 -16.85 -21.16
N ARG A 348 -6.49 -16.71 -21.84
CA ARG A 348 -7.66 -17.54 -21.61
C ARG A 348 -7.39 -18.94 -22.15
N LEU A 349 -7.26 -19.92 -21.25
CA LEU A 349 -7.05 -21.32 -21.62
C LEU A 349 -8.37 -22.00 -22.00
N PRO A 350 -8.33 -23.06 -22.82
CA PRO A 350 -9.42 -24.01 -22.91
C PRO A 350 -9.76 -24.58 -21.53
N TRP A 351 -11.05 -24.85 -21.28
CA TRP A 351 -11.44 -25.48 -20.03
C TRP A 351 -10.76 -26.84 -19.83
N ASP A 352 -10.10 -27.00 -18.70
CA ASP A 352 -9.46 -28.24 -18.25
C ASP A 352 -9.84 -28.48 -16.79
N ALA A 353 -10.67 -29.49 -16.54
CA ALA A 353 -11.16 -29.79 -15.20
C ALA A 353 -10.04 -30.23 -14.25
N GLY A 354 -9.01 -30.92 -14.74
CA GLY A 354 -7.90 -31.37 -13.92
C GLY A 354 -7.02 -30.21 -13.47
N LEU A 355 -6.73 -29.28 -14.39
CA LEU A 355 -6.04 -28.04 -14.03
C LEU A 355 -6.88 -27.17 -13.10
N ALA A 356 -8.19 -27.06 -13.34
CA ALA A 356 -9.09 -26.36 -12.43
C ALA A 356 -9.04 -26.96 -11.01
N ASP A 357 -9.07 -28.29 -10.90
CA ASP A 357 -8.96 -28.98 -9.60
C ASP A 357 -7.61 -28.74 -8.91
N GLU A 358 -6.51 -28.67 -9.66
CA GLU A 358 -5.17 -28.39 -9.13
C GLU A 358 -5.04 -26.99 -8.54
N VAL A 359 -5.64 -25.99 -9.19
CA VAL A 359 -5.45 -24.57 -8.83
C VAL A 359 -6.58 -24.02 -7.97
N ARG A 360 -7.60 -24.84 -7.67
CA ARG A 360 -8.77 -24.39 -6.93
C ARG A 360 -8.44 -24.15 -5.46
N ILE A 361 -8.78 -22.96 -4.98
CA ILE A 361 -8.85 -22.66 -3.55
C ILE A 361 -10.33 -22.69 -3.18
N ALA A 362 -10.74 -23.85 -2.65
CA ALA A 362 -12.12 -24.38 -2.73
C ALA A 362 -13.01 -24.09 -1.50
N GLN A 363 -12.61 -23.18 -0.62
CA GLN A 363 -13.43 -22.85 0.54
C GLN A 363 -14.63 -22.01 0.07
N VAL A 364 -15.82 -22.62 0.08
CA VAL A 364 -17.11 -21.94 -0.08
C VAL A 364 -18.01 -22.47 1.01
N LEU A 365 -18.42 -21.62 1.94
CA LEU A 365 -19.17 -22.05 3.12
C LEU A 365 -20.68 -22.04 2.87
N HIS A 366 -21.15 -21.14 2.01
CA HIS A 366 -22.55 -21.02 1.63
C HIS A 366 -22.70 -20.77 0.12
N THR A 367 -23.53 -21.53 -0.56
CA THR A 367 -23.69 -21.45 -2.03
C THR A 367 -24.75 -20.46 -2.49
N GLU A 368 -25.56 -19.96 -1.57
CA GLU A 368 -26.68 -19.07 -1.91
C GLU A 368 -26.64 -17.78 -1.09
N ALA A 369 -25.64 -17.57 -0.22
CA ALA A 369 -25.54 -16.40 0.64
C ALA A 369 -24.07 -15.95 0.80
N PRO A 370 -23.81 -14.68 1.15
CA PRO A 370 -22.50 -14.26 1.61
C PRO A 370 -22.17 -14.90 2.96
N ASN A 371 -20.88 -15.07 3.23
CA ASN A 371 -20.36 -15.51 4.52
C ASN A 371 -19.02 -14.83 4.77
N LEU A 372 -18.95 -14.06 5.85
CA LEU A 372 -17.84 -13.18 6.16
C LEU A 372 -16.95 -13.88 7.16
N MET A 373 -15.68 -13.98 6.82
CA MET A 373 -14.69 -14.62 7.69
C MET A 373 -13.60 -13.61 8.01
N VAL A 374 -13.32 -13.42 9.29
CA VAL A 374 -12.10 -12.71 9.68
C VAL A 374 -10.90 -13.60 9.38
N VAL A 375 -9.98 -13.10 8.56
CA VAL A 375 -8.75 -13.82 8.21
C VAL A 375 -7.72 -13.60 9.33
N GLY A 376 -7.73 -14.51 10.30
CA GLY A 376 -6.91 -14.35 11.51
C GLY A 376 -5.40 -14.31 11.26
N GLU A 377 -4.91 -14.95 10.20
CA GLU A 377 -3.48 -14.98 9.84
C GLU A 377 -2.95 -13.58 9.50
N GLU A 378 -3.80 -12.68 8.97
CA GLU A 378 -3.39 -11.31 8.65
C GLU A 378 -3.05 -10.47 9.89
N LEU A 379 -3.64 -10.80 11.06
CA LEU A 379 -3.28 -10.11 12.32
C LEU A 379 -1.82 -10.38 12.74
N GLU A 380 -1.17 -11.40 12.19
CA GLU A 380 0.25 -11.69 12.42
C GLU A 380 1.15 -10.65 11.73
N THR A 381 0.66 -10.00 10.68
CA THR A 381 1.29 -8.81 10.10
C THR A 381 0.99 -7.60 10.97
N ASN A 382 1.85 -7.37 11.96
CA ASN A 382 1.76 -6.23 12.86
C ASN A 382 3.13 -5.62 13.14
N ARG A 383 3.12 -4.34 13.55
CA ARG A 383 4.33 -3.58 13.87
C ARG A 383 4.05 -2.47 14.86
N ILE A 384 5.05 -2.18 15.68
CA ILE A 384 5.01 -1.07 16.63
C ILE A 384 5.68 0.14 16.01
N ILE A 385 5.02 1.29 16.06
CA ILE A 385 5.55 2.58 15.63
C ILE A 385 5.43 3.63 16.74
N TYR A 386 6.18 4.72 16.59
CA TYR A 386 5.98 5.96 17.34
C TYR A 386 5.54 7.05 16.37
N GLN A 387 4.49 7.78 16.72
CA GLN A 387 3.98 8.87 15.91
C GLN A 387 3.51 10.02 16.80
N TYR A 388 3.86 11.25 16.41
CA TYR A 388 3.41 12.45 17.10
C TYR A 388 2.10 12.97 16.50
N PHE A 389 1.11 13.21 17.35
CA PHE A 389 -0.19 13.76 16.96
C PHE A 389 -0.40 15.13 17.61
N PRO A 390 -0.52 16.21 16.84
CA PRO A 390 -0.86 17.50 17.40
C PRO A 390 -2.32 17.53 17.91
N PRO A 391 -2.67 18.50 18.77
CA PRO A 391 -4.06 18.72 19.18
C PRO A 391 -4.98 18.87 17.95
N ASN A 392 -6.18 18.28 18.02
CA ASN A 392 -7.17 18.24 16.93
C ASN A 392 -6.73 17.52 15.65
N SER A 393 -5.72 16.64 15.71
CA SER A 393 -5.43 15.72 14.61
C SER A 393 -6.67 14.89 14.22
N CYS A 394 -6.71 14.40 12.98
CA CYS A 394 -7.81 13.55 12.52
C CYS A 394 -7.96 12.29 13.36
N ALA A 395 -6.84 11.62 13.66
CA ALA A 395 -6.80 10.50 14.59
C ALA A 395 -7.41 10.84 15.97
N ALA A 396 -7.22 12.06 16.50
CA ALA A 396 -7.87 12.47 17.74
C ALA A 396 -9.38 12.71 17.57
N GLN A 397 -9.80 13.36 16.47
CA GLN A 397 -11.22 13.61 16.18
C GLN A 397 -12.01 12.32 15.95
N GLU A 398 -11.35 11.30 15.42
CA GLU A 398 -11.90 9.97 15.17
C GLU A 398 -11.75 9.00 16.35
N ALA A 399 -11.21 9.47 17.48
CA ALA A 399 -10.93 8.66 18.66
C ALA A 399 -10.09 7.39 18.34
N CYS A 400 -9.10 7.53 17.45
CA CYS A 400 -8.13 6.48 17.11
C CYS A 400 -6.91 6.46 18.05
N ILE A 401 -6.78 7.46 18.91
CA ILE A 401 -5.69 7.63 19.86
C ILE A 401 -6.25 8.05 21.22
N ASN A 402 -5.55 7.66 22.29
CA ASN A 402 -5.92 7.92 23.68
C ASN A 402 -5.51 9.32 24.17
N GLY A 403 -4.76 10.08 23.37
CA GLY A 403 -4.31 11.44 23.67
C GLY A 403 -3.51 12.07 22.53
N ASP A 404 -3.25 13.36 22.63
CA ASP A 404 -2.30 14.08 21.77
C ASP A 404 -0.84 13.82 22.21
N GLY A 405 0.11 14.33 21.42
CA GLY A 405 1.54 14.16 21.64
C GLY A 405 2.12 12.89 20.98
N TRP A 406 3.29 12.45 21.45
CA TRP A 406 3.89 11.19 21.01
C TRP A 406 3.05 10.01 21.51
N ARG A 407 2.62 9.16 20.57
CA ARG A 407 1.89 7.92 20.84
C ARG A 407 2.73 6.74 20.37
N ARG A 408 2.62 5.64 21.11
CA ARG A 408 3.14 4.33 20.72
C ARG A 408 1.99 3.49 20.21
N LEU A 409 2.07 3.05 18.97
CA LEU A 409 0.94 2.42 18.27
C LEU A 409 1.33 1.01 17.82
N LEU A 410 0.44 0.05 18.03
CA LEU A 410 0.48 -1.26 17.40
C LEU A 410 -0.37 -1.20 16.13
N GLN A 411 0.27 -1.07 14.97
CA GLN A 411 -0.37 -1.19 13.66
C GLN A 411 -0.47 -2.66 13.27
N PHE A 412 -1.51 -3.03 12.52
CA PHE A 412 -1.77 -4.41 12.11
C PHE A 412 -2.66 -4.46 10.87
N ASP A 413 -2.53 -5.53 10.09
CA ASP A 413 -3.45 -5.80 8.99
C ASP A 413 -4.76 -6.39 9.53
N ALA A 414 -5.88 -6.01 8.94
CA ALA A 414 -7.20 -6.56 9.22
C ALA A 414 -7.90 -6.90 7.90
N MET A 415 -8.43 -8.12 7.80
CA MET A 415 -9.03 -8.59 6.57
C MET A 415 -10.29 -9.42 6.84
N VAL A 416 -11.29 -9.21 5.99
CA VAL A 416 -12.55 -9.98 5.99
C VAL A 416 -12.75 -10.59 4.62
N HIS A 417 -12.89 -11.91 4.55
CA HIS A 417 -13.09 -12.66 3.32
C HIS A 417 -14.55 -13.09 3.16
N ASN A 418 -15.17 -12.75 2.03
CA ASN A 418 -16.45 -13.35 1.66
C ASN A 418 -16.24 -14.76 1.07
N LEU A 419 -16.44 -15.78 1.90
CA LEU A 419 -16.43 -17.20 1.54
C LEU A 419 -17.81 -17.73 1.11
N GLY A 420 -18.79 -16.85 0.97
CA GLY A 420 -20.05 -17.16 0.31
C GLY A 420 -19.92 -17.14 -1.21
N ALA A 421 -20.88 -17.75 -1.90
CA ALA A 421 -21.00 -17.70 -3.36
C ALA A 421 -21.81 -16.49 -3.86
N GLU A 422 -22.48 -15.77 -2.95
CA GLU A 422 -23.18 -14.52 -3.25
C GLU A 422 -22.41 -13.32 -2.70
N PRO A 423 -22.49 -12.15 -3.35
CA PRO A 423 -21.89 -10.94 -2.82
C PRO A 423 -22.62 -10.47 -1.56
N LEU A 424 -21.85 -9.94 -0.60
CA LEU A 424 -22.41 -9.04 0.40
C LEU A 424 -22.69 -7.70 -0.29
N SER A 425 -23.95 -7.29 -0.39
CA SER A 425 -24.32 -6.00 -0.96
C SER A 425 -24.94 -5.10 0.10
N ILE A 426 -24.23 -4.03 0.48
CA ILE A 426 -24.76 -2.98 1.37
C ILE A 426 -25.41 -1.89 0.53
N GLY A 427 -24.81 -1.57 -0.62
CA GLY A 427 -25.35 -0.69 -1.63
C GLY A 427 -24.73 0.71 -1.65
N ARG A 428 -25.36 1.60 -2.43
CA ARG A 428 -24.82 2.94 -2.72
C ARG A 428 -24.91 3.86 -1.52
N VAL A 429 -23.83 4.56 -1.24
CA VAL A 429 -23.81 5.62 -0.23
C VAL A 429 -24.52 6.87 -0.77
N ILE A 430 -25.78 7.08 -0.35
CA ILE A 430 -26.59 8.25 -0.72
C ILE A 430 -26.72 9.19 0.48
N ARG A 431 -26.15 10.40 0.38
CA ARG A 431 -26.09 11.40 1.47
C ARG A 431 -27.44 11.78 2.09
N SER A 432 -28.51 11.79 1.28
CA SER A 432 -29.83 12.29 1.69
C SER A 432 -30.84 11.19 2.05
N ASN A 433 -30.43 9.92 2.07
CA ASN A 433 -31.35 8.82 2.33
C ASN A 433 -31.40 8.52 3.84
N PRO A 434 -32.56 8.67 4.52
CA PRO A 434 -32.71 8.37 5.95
C PRO A 434 -32.58 6.88 6.28
N LEU A 435 -32.61 5.99 5.28
CA LEU A 435 -32.29 4.56 5.44
C LEU A 435 -30.78 4.30 5.47
N ASN A 436 -29.97 5.35 5.30
CA ASN A 436 -28.52 5.28 5.18
C ASN A 436 -27.79 5.83 6.41
N THR A 437 -28.48 5.91 7.55
CA THR A 437 -27.94 6.40 8.83
C THR A 437 -26.90 5.47 9.45
N MET A 438 -26.68 4.29 8.86
CA MET A 438 -25.58 3.37 9.19
C MET A 438 -24.20 3.87 8.72
N PHE A 439 -24.18 4.83 7.79
CA PHE A 439 -22.94 5.48 7.36
C PHE A 439 -22.74 6.83 8.04
N GLN A 440 -21.51 7.08 8.45
CA GLN A 440 -21.09 8.34 9.03
C GLN A 440 -20.08 8.99 8.10
N TYR A 441 -20.37 10.24 7.69
CA TYR A 441 -19.41 10.99 6.91
C TYR A 441 -18.23 11.39 7.79
N ASN A 442 -17.04 11.13 7.30
CA ASN A 442 -15.83 11.54 7.95
C ASN A 442 -15.21 12.72 7.17
N ALA A 443 -15.10 13.87 7.82
CA ALA A 443 -14.52 15.06 7.20
C ALA A 443 -13.00 14.98 7.02
N CYS A 444 -12.31 14.18 7.84
CA CYS A 444 -10.89 13.93 7.72
C CYS A 444 -10.54 13.06 6.50
N HIS A 445 -11.41 12.12 6.15
CA HIS A 445 -11.19 11.17 5.06
C HIS A 445 -12.00 11.48 3.80
N ASP A 446 -12.89 12.48 3.86
CA ASP A 446 -13.78 12.92 2.78
C ASP A 446 -14.62 11.80 2.15
N HIS A 447 -14.95 10.78 2.94
CA HIS A 447 -15.85 9.70 2.55
C HIS A 447 -16.67 9.19 3.73
N TYR A 448 -17.62 8.30 3.43
CA TYR A 448 -18.52 7.73 4.43
C TYR A 448 -17.96 6.41 4.95
N HIS A 449 -17.81 6.31 6.27
CA HIS A 449 -17.50 5.06 6.94
C HIS A 449 -18.78 4.32 7.33
N PHE A 450 -18.74 3.01 7.32
CA PHE A 450 -19.74 2.16 7.97
C PHE A 450 -19.45 2.10 9.47
N ALA A 451 -20.35 2.65 10.28
CA ALA A 451 -20.10 2.87 11.72
C ALA A 451 -20.03 1.59 12.56
N ASN A 452 -20.50 0.46 12.01
CA ASN A 452 -20.57 -0.84 12.67
C ASN A 452 -19.67 -1.87 11.98
N PHE A 453 -18.51 -1.44 11.49
CA PHE A 453 -17.56 -2.29 10.77
C PHE A 453 -17.11 -3.46 11.64
N GLY A 454 -16.54 -3.18 12.81
CA GLY A 454 -16.08 -4.22 13.72
C GLY A 454 -15.35 -3.65 14.93
N GLU A 455 -14.77 -4.56 15.72
CA GLU A 455 -14.03 -4.23 16.94
C GLU A 455 -12.65 -4.85 16.88
N PHE A 456 -11.64 -4.03 17.19
CA PHE A 456 -10.29 -4.50 17.50
C PHE A 456 -10.05 -4.43 19.00
N GLN A 457 -9.54 -5.51 19.57
CA GLN A 457 -9.30 -5.66 21.00
C GLN A 457 -7.89 -6.21 21.23
N LEU A 458 -7.18 -5.65 22.21
CA LEU A 458 -5.86 -6.14 22.65
C LEU A 458 -5.95 -6.58 24.12
N GLY A 459 -5.77 -7.88 24.37
CA GLY A 459 -5.96 -8.46 25.70
C GLY A 459 -7.42 -8.37 26.16
N VAL A 460 -7.62 -7.92 27.41
CA VAL A 460 -8.95 -7.82 28.05
C VAL A 460 -9.56 -6.42 28.01
N ASN A 461 -8.80 -5.43 27.54
CA ASN A 461 -9.22 -4.04 27.53
C ASN A 461 -9.63 -3.62 26.12
N ASN A 462 -10.78 -2.95 26.00
CA ASN A 462 -11.14 -2.24 24.78
C ASN A 462 -10.40 -0.91 24.80
N GLN A 463 -9.31 -0.84 24.04
CA GLN A 463 -8.64 0.42 23.75
C GLN A 463 -9.36 1.11 22.58
N PRO A 464 -9.36 2.44 22.50
CA PRO A 464 -9.85 3.12 21.32
C PRO A 464 -9.07 2.65 20.09
N SER A 465 -9.81 2.13 19.13
CA SER A 465 -9.38 1.94 17.75
C SER A 465 -10.54 2.43 16.88
N LYS A 466 -10.23 2.85 15.66
CA LYS A 466 -11.28 3.23 14.72
C LYS A 466 -12.16 2.02 14.41
N GLN A 467 -13.44 2.15 14.74
CA GLN A 467 -14.44 1.10 14.55
C GLN A 467 -15.22 1.25 13.24
N ALA A 468 -14.81 2.17 12.37
CA ALA A 468 -15.59 2.55 11.19
C ALA A 468 -14.69 2.71 9.95
N PHE A 469 -14.94 1.88 8.95
CA PHE A 469 -14.26 1.86 7.65
C PHE A 469 -15.29 1.72 6.53
N CYS A 470 -14.91 1.94 5.28
CA CYS A 470 -15.78 1.58 4.17
C CYS A 470 -15.73 0.06 3.97
N VAL A 471 -16.79 -0.56 3.49
CA VAL A 471 -16.79 -2.00 3.16
C VAL A 471 -16.69 -2.14 1.65
N GLU A 472 -15.56 -2.61 1.15
CA GLU A 472 -15.33 -2.76 -0.29
C GLU A 472 -14.63 -4.08 -0.65
N SER A 473 -14.48 -4.34 -1.95
CA SER A 473 -13.67 -5.47 -2.43
C SER A 473 -12.33 -4.94 -2.89
N THR A 474 -11.27 -5.28 -2.16
CA THR A 474 -9.91 -4.78 -2.39
C THR A 474 -9.04 -5.83 -3.08
N SER A 475 -9.05 -7.05 -2.52
CA SER A 475 -8.24 -8.20 -2.96
C SER A 475 -9.11 -9.44 -3.22
N ARG A 476 -8.54 -10.43 -3.92
CA ARG A 476 -9.22 -11.70 -4.23
C ARG A 476 -8.45 -12.91 -3.73
N LEU A 477 -8.87 -13.48 -2.60
CA LEU A 477 -8.24 -14.66 -1.98
C LEU A 477 -8.84 -16.01 -2.42
N SER A 478 -10.03 -16.02 -3.01
CA SER A 478 -10.57 -17.24 -3.62
C SER A 478 -10.04 -17.44 -5.02
N ASN A 479 -9.80 -18.69 -5.41
CA ASN A 479 -9.48 -19.07 -6.79
C ASN A 479 -10.39 -20.22 -7.22
N ASN A 480 -11.63 -19.89 -7.56
CA ASN A 480 -12.65 -20.88 -7.93
C ASN A 480 -13.71 -20.27 -8.88
N GLU A 481 -14.58 -21.12 -9.41
CA GLU A 481 -15.61 -20.78 -10.41
C GLU A 481 -16.72 -19.85 -9.87
N LEU A 482 -16.82 -19.72 -8.55
CA LEU A 482 -17.82 -18.90 -7.86
C LEU A 482 -17.26 -17.55 -7.39
N SER A 483 -16.04 -17.21 -7.78
CA SER A 483 -15.38 -15.96 -7.40
C SER A 483 -15.08 -15.11 -8.64
N PRO A 484 -15.99 -14.21 -9.03
CA PRO A 484 -15.81 -13.39 -10.23
C PRO A 484 -14.58 -12.51 -10.19
N LEU A 485 -14.02 -12.18 -11.35
CA LEU A 485 -12.89 -11.26 -11.49
C LEU A 485 -13.26 -9.80 -11.32
N THR A 486 -14.52 -9.43 -11.49
CA THR A 486 -14.94 -8.03 -11.53
C THR A 486 -16.08 -7.76 -10.57
N HIS A 487 -16.08 -6.58 -9.98
CA HIS A 487 -17.13 -6.08 -9.10
C HIS A 487 -17.26 -4.55 -9.21
N ASP A 488 -18.40 -4.04 -8.73
CA ASP A 488 -18.67 -2.61 -8.62
C ASP A 488 -18.56 -2.10 -7.16
N TYR A 489 -18.09 -2.95 -6.24
CA TYR A 489 -17.97 -2.60 -4.83
C TYR A 489 -16.76 -1.71 -4.55
N THR A 490 -17.03 -0.53 -4.00
CA THR A 490 -16.06 0.51 -3.63
C THR A 490 -16.59 1.26 -2.40
N CYS A 491 -15.82 2.15 -1.78
CA CYS A 491 -16.36 3.00 -0.71
C CYS A 491 -17.65 3.80 -1.09
N SER A 492 -17.92 4.04 -2.39
CA SER A 492 -19.16 4.70 -2.87
C SER A 492 -20.35 3.74 -3.08
N ASN A 493 -20.08 2.46 -3.25
CA ASN A 493 -21.06 1.39 -3.41
C ASN A 493 -20.58 0.18 -2.61
N GLN A 494 -20.94 0.11 -1.34
CA GLN A 494 -20.26 -0.76 -0.40
C GLN A 494 -20.77 -2.21 -0.47
N GLY A 495 -19.86 -3.15 -0.27
CA GLY A 495 -20.09 -4.59 -0.35
C GLY A 495 -18.80 -5.38 -0.57
N ILE A 496 -18.89 -6.70 -0.44
CA ILE A 496 -17.76 -7.63 -0.66
C ILE A 496 -18.21 -8.70 -1.65
N GLN A 497 -17.59 -8.73 -2.83
CA GLN A 497 -17.88 -9.71 -3.87
C GLN A 497 -17.56 -11.13 -3.39
N ALA A 498 -18.27 -12.14 -3.92
CA ALA A 498 -17.98 -13.54 -3.65
C ALA A 498 -16.51 -13.88 -3.94
N GLY A 499 -15.82 -14.40 -2.93
CA GLY A 499 -14.40 -14.76 -2.98
C GLY A 499 -13.41 -13.59 -2.92
N TRP A 500 -13.90 -12.36 -2.76
CA TRP A 500 -13.08 -11.18 -2.50
C TRP A 500 -13.00 -10.90 -1.00
N VAL A 501 -12.04 -10.05 -0.66
CA VAL A 501 -11.83 -9.56 0.69
C VAL A 501 -11.98 -8.06 0.75
N ASP A 502 -12.31 -7.60 1.94
CA ASP A 502 -12.09 -6.22 2.37
C ASP A 502 -10.83 -6.21 3.25
N GLU A 503 -9.84 -5.40 2.91
CA GLU A 503 -8.52 -5.42 3.55
C GLU A 503 -8.07 -4.02 3.97
N TYR A 504 -7.60 -3.91 5.21
CA TYR A 504 -7.04 -2.70 5.80
C TYR A 504 -5.67 -3.01 6.36
N GLN A 505 -4.63 -2.55 5.67
CA GLN A 505 -3.24 -2.83 6.04
C GLN A 505 -2.68 -1.86 7.08
N ALA A 506 -1.74 -2.35 7.88
CA ALA A 506 -0.86 -1.56 8.72
C ALA A 506 -0.23 -0.42 7.90
N GLY A 507 -0.26 0.78 8.47
CA GLY A 507 0.18 2.01 7.82
C GLY A 507 -0.98 2.90 7.33
N LEU A 508 -2.21 2.38 7.22
CA LEU A 508 -3.39 3.22 7.00
C LEU A 508 -3.72 4.05 8.24
N ASP A 509 -4.23 5.29 8.05
CA ASP A 509 -4.61 6.15 9.17
C ASP A 509 -5.71 5.48 10.02
N CYS A 510 -5.47 5.46 11.33
CA CYS A 510 -6.26 4.79 12.35
C CYS A 510 -6.28 3.25 12.32
N GLN A 511 -5.47 2.60 11.50
CA GLN A 511 -5.32 1.14 11.48
C GLN A 511 -4.30 0.68 12.53
N TRP A 512 -4.65 0.91 13.80
CA TRP A 512 -3.82 0.58 14.96
C TRP A 512 -4.60 0.51 16.27
N ILE A 513 -3.94 -0.02 17.30
CA ILE A 513 -4.31 0.15 18.71
C ILE A 513 -3.26 1.04 19.37
N ASP A 514 -3.71 2.06 20.10
CA ASP A 514 -2.85 2.91 20.92
C ASP A 514 -2.41 2.15 22.17
N ILE A 515 -1.11 1.85 22.26
CA ILE A 515 -0.47 1.09 23.34
C ILE A 515 0.42 1.96 24.23
N THR A 516 0.24 3.28 24.17
CA THR A 516 1.09 4.24 24.90
C THR A 516 1.06 4.03 26.41
N ASP A 517 -0.14 3.74 26.94
CA ASP A 517 -0.40 3.62 28.38
C ASP A 517 -0.36 2.17 28.86
N LEU A 518 0.23 1.26 28.07
CA LEU A 518 0.35 -0.16 28.43
C LEU A 518 1.42 -0.35 29.51
N GLU A 519 1.04 -0.97 30.63
CA GLU A 519 1.95 -1.28 31.73
C GLU A 519 2.65 -2.63 31.50
N PHE A 520 3.97 -2.68 31.74
CA PHE A 520 4.80 -3.87 31.56
C PHE A 520 5.31 -4.39 32.91
N ASP A 521 5.28 -5.70 33.12
CA ASP A 521 5.87 -6.39 34.28
C ASP A 521 7.16 -7.17 33.94
N GLY A 522 7.63 -7.07 32.70
CA GLY A 522 8.83 -7.68 32.16
C GLY A 522 9.37 -6.97 30.91
N GLU A 523 10.23 -7.63 30.14
CA GLU A 523 10.84 -7.06 28.93
C GLU A 523 9.88 -7.00 27.72
N SER A 524 8.82 -7.81 27.75
CA SER A 524 7.76 -7.82 26.73
C SER A 524 6.46 -8.37 27.31
N LEU A 525 5.35 -8.10 26.63
CA LEU A 525 4.05 -8.71 26.86
C LEU A 525 3.69 -9.57 25.66
N THR A 526 2.99 -10.68 25.91
CA THR A 526 2.29 -11.44 24.88
C THR A 526 0.81 -11.28 25.13
N MET A 527 0.08 -10.70 24.16
CA MET A 527 -1.33 -10.38 24.31
C MET A 527 -2.10 -10.81 23.07
N PRO A 528 -3.33 -11.33 23.21
CA PRO A 528 -4.17 -11.61 22.06
C PRO A 528 -4.64 -10.29 21.43
N LEU A 529 -4.26 -10.07 20.17
CA LEU A 529 -4.92 -9.14 19.27
C LEU A 529 -6.12 -9.86 18.65
N LYS A 530 -7.28 -9.23 18.71
CA LYS A 530 -8.55 -9.83 18.32
C LYS A 530 -9.31 -8.89 17.40
N PHE A 531 -9.82 -9.43 16.30
CA PHE A 531 -10.71 -8.73 15.38
C PHE A 531 -12.04 -9.47 15.31
N ARG A 532 -13.13 -8.72 15.52
CA ARG A 532 -14.50 -9.19 15.41
C ARG A 532 -15.25 -8.33 14.41
N PHE A 533 -15.74 -8.93 13.35
CA PHE A 533 -16.49 -8.27 12.30
C PHE A 533 -17.99 -8.53 12.42
N ASN A 534 -18.84 -7.63 11.93
CA ASN A 534 -20.30 -7.81 11.86
C ASN A 534 -21.00 -8.28 13.16
N GLN A 535 -20.47 -7.95 14.34
CA GLN A 535 -20.93 -8.52 15.63
C GLN A 535 -22.42 -8.36 15.91
N ASN A 536 -22.99 -7.24 15.48
CA ASN A 536 -24.39 -6.90 15.73
C ASN A 536 -25.29 -7.33 14.58
N GLY A 537 -24.79 -8.06 13.57
CA GLY A 537 -25.57 -8.53 12.41
C GLY A 537 -26.11 -7.38 11.56
N PHE A 538 -25.31 -6.35 11.32
CA PHE A 538 -25.70 -5.25 10.43
C PHE A 538 -25.55 -5.61 8.95
N LEU A 539 -24.61 -6.51 8.65
CA LEU A 539 -24.34 -7.03 7.32
C LEU A 539 -25.10 -8.35 7.19
N CYS A 540 -25.87 -8.48 6.11
CA CYS A 540 -26.71 -9.66 5.90
C CYS A 540 -25.88 -10.83 5.41
N GLU A 541 -25.52 -11.73 6.32
CA GLU A 541 -24.93 -13.03 6.03
C GLU A 541 -26.04 -14.07 5.90
N GLY A 542 -26.77 -13.94 4.79
CA GLY A 542 -28.05 -14.62 4.56
C GLY A 542 -28.74 -14.10 3.33
N GLN A 543 -30.06 -14.30 3.26
CA GLN A 543 -30.88 -13.72 2.21
C GLN A 543 -31.41 -12.35 2.63
N PRO A 544 -31.18 -11.28 1.86
CA PRO A 544 -31.81 -10.01 2.14
C PRO A 544 -33.33 -10.12 1.93
N VAL A 545 -34.11 -9.60 2.88
CA VAL A 545 -35.57 -9.56 2.76
C VAL A 545 -35.97 -8.42 1.84
N LEU A 546 -36.71 -8.73 0.78
CA LEU A 546 -37.16 -7.76 -0.23
C LEU A 546 -38.67 -7.50 -0.13
N ASN A 547 -39.09 -6.28 -0.50
CA ASN A 547 -40.50 -5.94 -0.65
C ASN A 547 -41.07 -6.43 -2.00
N GLU A 548 -42.36 -6.20 -2.26
CA GLU A 548 -43.04 -6.62 -3.51
C GLU A 548 -42.43 -6.02 -4.80
N ASN A 549 -41.66 -4.92 -4.68
CA ASN A 549 -40.96 -4.28 -5.80
C ASN A 549 -39.50 -4.76 -5.95
N GLY A 550 -39.03 -5.67 -5.09
CA GLY A 550 -37.64 -6.14 -5.08
C GLY A 550 -36.66 -5.21 -4.37
N GLU A 551 -37.13 -4.27 -3.56
CA GLU A 551 -36.27 -3.35 -2.79
C GLU A 551 -36.00 -3.90 -1.39
N LEU A 552 -34.81 -3.61 -0.83
CA LEU A 552 -34.44 -4.01 0.53
C LEU A 552 -35.44 -3.50 1.57
N MET A 553 -35.92 -4.40 2.41
CA MET A 553 -36.66 -4.06 3.62
C MET A 553 -35.69 -3.72 4.75
N TRP A 554 -36.08 -2.80 5.62
CA TRP A 554 -35.25 -2.27 6.69
C TRP A 554 -35.92 -2.43 8.05
N GLU A 555 -35.12 -2.73 9.08
CA GLU A 555 -35.58 -2.82 10.46
C GLU A 555 -34.78 -1.89 11.39
N PRO A 556 -35.41 -1.32 12.43
CA PRO A 556 -34.71 -0.50 13.40
C PRO A 556 -33.78 -1.34 14.26
N THR A 557 -32.56 -0.88 14.49
CA THR A 557 -31.58 -1.59 15.35
C THR A 557 -31.70 -1.22 16.83
N GLY A 558 -32.42 -0.12 17.11
CA GLY A 558 -32.47 0.48 18.45
C GLY A 558 -31.29 1.41 18.75
N GLU A 559 -30.26 1.41 17.89
CA GLU A 559 -29.11 2.32 17.98
C GLU A 559 -29.43 3.71 17.42
N ARG A 560 -28.59 4.69 17.77
CA ARG A 560 -28.71 6.08 17.31
C ARG A 560 -27.35 6.64 16.92
N THR A 561 -27.33 7.52 15.91
CA THR A 561 -26.13 8.30 15.55
C THR A 561 -25.74 9.26 16.67
N ALA A 562 -24.57 9.89 16.57
CA ALA A 562 -24.14 10.93 17.51
C ALA A 562 -25.14 12.12 17.59
N GLU A 563 -25.86 12.39 16.49
CA GLU A 563 -26.92 13.40 16.39
C GLU A 563 -28.29 12.90 16.91
N GLY A 564 -28.34 11.67 17.43
CA GLY A 564 -29.55 11.05 17.98
C GLY A 564 -30.52 10.49 16.95
N LEU A 565 -30.14 10.40 15.66
CA LEU A 565 -30.98 9.84 14.60
C LEU A 565 -31.05 8.31 14.73
N PRO A 566 -32.22 7.68 14.54
CA PRO A 566 -32.32 6.22 14.60
C PRO A 566 -31.51 5.56 13.48
N ILE A 567 -30.83 4.47 13.83
CA ILE A 567 -30.13 3.62 12.88
C ILE A 567 -31.02 2.42 12.54
N SER A 568 -31.10 2.12 11.25
CA SER A 568 -31.76 0.92 10.72
C SER A 568 -30.75 0.09 9.93
N ARG A 569 -31.03 -1.20 9.79
CA ARG A 569 -30.25 -2.13 8.98
C ARG A 569 -31.15 -2.89 7.99
N PRO A 570 -30.61 -3.48 6.92
CA PRO A 570 -31.38 -4.36 6.06
C PRO A 570 -31.92 -5.56 6.86
N GLN A 571 -33.17 -5.91 6.63
CA GLN A 571 -33.74 -7.17 7.12
C GLN A 571 -33.05 -8.34 6.43
N CYS A 572 -32.71 -9.37 7.20
CA CYS A 572 -31.95 -10.49 6.73
C CYS A 572 -32.50 -11.80 7.30
N ASP A 573 -32.73 -12.76 6.41
CA ASP A 573 -32.90 -14.17 6.77
C ASP A 573 -31.50 -14.78 6.87
N PHE A 574 -30.87 -14.63 8.03
CA PHE A 574 -29.52 -15.12 8.29
C PHE A 574 -29.42 -16.64 8.13
N VAL A 575 -28.31 -17.10 7.57
CA VAL A 575 -27.99 -18.54 7.60
C VAL A 575 -27.67 -18.99 9.03
N GLU A 576 -27.91 -20.26 9.32
CA GLU A 576 -27.55 -20.83 10.62
C GLU A 576 -26.04 -20.74 10.85
N GLY A 577 -25.62 -20.21 12.01
CA GLY A 577 -24.20 -20.04 12.35
C GLY A 577 -23.47 -18.98 11.55
N TRP A 578 -24.19 -18.00 10.97
CA TRP A 578 -23.61 -16.90 10.17
C TRP A 578 -22.44 -16.18 10.85
N ASP A 579 -22.44 -16.08 12.18
CA ASP A 579 -21.42 -15.39 12.98
C ASP A 579 -20.25 -16.27 13.43
N SER A 580 -20.26 -17.56 13.08
CA SER A 580 -19.32 -18.55 13.64
C SER A 580 -17.84 -18.33 13.28
N ASN A 581 -17.57 -17.57 12.23
CA ASN A 581 -16.24 -17.27 11.71
C ASN A 581 -15.96 -15.76 11.55
N ASN A 582 -16.83 -14.93 12.12
CA ASN A 582 -16.70 -13.47 12.13
C ASN A 582 -15.67 -12.94 13.14
N GLU A 583 -14.88 -13.82 13.73
CA GLU A 583 -13.92 -13.47 14.78
C GLU A 583 -12.65 -14.29 14.63
N ALA A 584 -11.51 -13.61 14.78
CA ALA A 584 -10.23 -14.27 14.96
C ALA A 584 -9.38 -13.55 16.00
N SER A 585 -8.42 -14.30 16.56
CA SER A 585 -7.43 -13.76 17.48
C SER A 585 -6.05 -14.39 17.24
N ARG A 586 -5.01 -13.58 17.40
CA ARG A 586 -3.61 -13.96 17.33
C ARG A 586 -2.84 -13.30 18.46
N ASP A 587 -1.89 -14.02 19.02
CA ASP A 587 -0.99 -13.46 20.01
C ASP A 587 0.03 -12.55 19.33
N VAL A 588 0.18 -11.34 19.86
CA VAL A 588 1.20 -10.38 19.45
C VAL A 588 2.21 -10.19 20.57
N ILE A 589 3.48 -9.99 20.20
CA ILE A 589 4.57 -9.73 21.14
C ILE A 589 4.86 -8.24 21.15
N ILE A 590 4.69 -7.62 22.31
CA ILE A 590 4.90 -6.20 22.51
C ILE A 590 6.12 -6.03 23.42
N PRO A 591 7.30 -5.64 22.90
CA PRO A 591 8.44 -5.29 23.75
C PRO A 591 8.17 -4.02 24.57
N VAL A 592 8.85 -3.87 25.71
CA VAL A 592 8.74 -2.68 26.58
C VAL A 592 9.24 -1.40 25.89
N VAL A 593 10.27 -1.52 25.05
CA VAL A 593 10.86 -0.42 24.28
C VAL A 593 11.11 -0.84 22.85
N GLY A 594 11.29 0.15 21.97
CA GLY A 594 11.58 -0.09 20.56
C GLY A 594 10.33 -0.14 19.68
N SER A 595 10.60 -0.27 18.39
CA SER A 595 9.63 -0.26 17.28
C SER A 595 10.04 -1.33 16.25
N PHE A 596 9.35 -1.39 15.12
CA PHE A 596 9.78 -2.25 14.01
C PHE A 596 11.18 -1.89 13.45
N VAL A 597 11.64 -0.65 13.67
CA VAL A 597 13.02 -0.22 13.35
C VAL A 597 14.06 -1.02 14.15
N THR A 598 13.69 -1.46 15.35
CA THR A 598 14.54 -2.32 16.18
C THR A 598 14.29 -3.82 16.02
N ALA A 599 13.31 -4.22 15.21
CA ALA A 599 13.05 -5.62 14.89
C ALA A 599 13.98 -6.10 13.76
N PRO A 600 14.35 -7.40 13.67
CA PRO A 600 15.17 -7.92 12.58
C PRO A 600 14.58 -7.63 11.21
N CYS A 601 15.44 -7.43 10.20
CA CYS A 601 14.99 -7.34 8.81
C CYS A 601 14.61 -8.72 8.28
N THR A 602 13.44 -8.83 7.65
CA THR A 602 12.88 -10.10 7.17
C THR A 602 12.68 -10.16 5.66
N GLN A 603 12.73 -9.03 4.96
CA GLN A 603 12.38 -8.93 3.53
C GLN A 603 13.60 -8.79 2.61
N GLY A 604 14.79 -9.14 3.09
CA GLY A 604 16.04 -9.04 2.30
C GLY A 604 16.57 -7.61 2.15
N GLN A 605 16.03 -6.66 2.93
CA GLN A 605 16.44 -5.26 2.95
C GLN A 605 17.91 -5.13 3.39
N ILE A 606 18.71 -4.37 2.65
CA ILE A 606 20.08 -4.01 3.02
C ILE A 606 20.31 -2.51 2.88
N GLY A 607 21.46 -2.03 3.36
CA GLY A 607 21.86 -0.65 3.17
C GLY A 607 21.40 0.27 4.30
N PRO A 608 21.79 1.55 4.24
CA PRO A 608 21.56 2.51 5.29
C PRO A 608 20.11 3.03 5.35
N LEU A 609 19.31 2.81 4.31
CA LEU A 609 17.95 3.36 4.22
C LEU A 609 16.90 2.48 4.91
N ARG A 610 17.21 1.23 5.27
CA ARG A 610 16.25 0.29 5.86
C ARG A 610 15.61 0.77 7.16
N ASN A 611 14.39 0.28 7.45
CA ASN A 611 13.62 0.59 8.66
C ASN A 611 13.48 -0.62 9.60
N CYS A 612 14.53 -1.42 9.68
CA CYS A 612 14.60 -2.62 10.50
C CYS A 612 16.03 -2.84 10.95
N GLY A 613 16.25 -3.67 11.96
CA GLY A 613 17.52 -4.23 12.42
C GLY A 613 18.47 -3.23 13.05
N PHE A 614 17.95 -2.10 13.57
CA PHE A 614 18.73 -1.17 14.37
C PHE A 614 18.72 -1.58 15.84
N SER A 615 19.78 -1.24 16.56
CA SER A 615 19.87 -1.39 18.01
C SER A 615 20.03 -0.02 18.65
N LEU A 616 19.31 0.22 19.74
CA LEU A 616 19.54 1.41 20.57
C LEU A 616 20.96 1.35 21.11
N GLN A 617 21.75 2.40 20.88
CA GLN A 617 23.09 2.47 21.42
C GLN A 617 23.10 3.22 22.75
N PRO A 618 23.43 2.55 23.88
CA PRO A 618 23.70 3.26 25.11
C PRO A 618 24.97 4.10 24.94
N LEU A 619 24.87 5.41 25.15
CA LEU A 619 26.04 6.28 25.19
C LEU A 619 26.76 6.15 26.53
N PRO A 620 28.10 6.32 26.59
CA PRO A 620 28.84 6.30 27.84
C PRO A 620 28.28 7.32 28.84
N PRO A 621 28.27 7.00 30.16
CA PRO A 621 27.88 7.96 31.18
C PRO A 621 28.82 9.17 31.18
N LEU A 622 28.27 10.34 31.48
CA LEU A 622 29.01 11.60 31.59
C LEU A 622 30.19 11.48 32.55
N PRO A 623 31.25 12.29 32.37
CA PRO A 623 32.29 12.46 33.38
C PRO A 623 31.67 12.87 34.73
N THR A 624 32.13 12.25 35.82
CA THR A 624 31.86 12.70 37.20
C THR A 624 33.08 13.44 37.77
N PRO A 625 32.90 14.58 38.50
CA PRO A 625 31.66 15.09 39.07
C PRO A 625 30.76 15.85 38.07
N PRO A 626 29.47 16.04 38.38
CA PRO A 626 28.54 16.79 37.52
C PRO A 626 29.07 18.20 37.26
N PRO A 627 28.96 18.72 36.02
CA PRO A 627 29.36 20.09 35.75
C PRO A 627 28.44 21.08 36.50
N THR A 628 29.00 22.12 37.11
CA THR A 628 28.24 23.11 37.90
C THR A 628 28.27 24.47 37.23
N GLY A 629 27.11 25.04 36.90
CA GLY A 629 26.97 26.31 36.18
C GLY A 629 26.34 26.10 34.80
N ASP A 630 26.65 26.99 33.83
CA ASP A 630 26.26 26.84 32.40
C ASP A 630 26.72 25.51 31.76
N GLU A 631 27.51 24.71 32.48
CA GLU A 631 27.95 23.38 32.09
C GLU A 631 26.90 22.27 32.36
N ALA A 632 25.78 22.55 33.03
CA ALA A 632 24.68 21.58 33.24
C ALA A 632 23.89 21.23 31.95
N ALA A 633 24.26 21.83 30.81
CA ALA A 633 23.60 21.66 29.52
C ALA A 633 23.99 20.39 28.73
N GLN A 634 24.81 19.49 29.29
CA GLN A 634 25.33 18.34 28.57
C GLN A 634 25.12 17.04 29.34
N THR A 635 23.96 16.43 29.10
CA THR A 635 23.80 14.97 29.09
C THR A 635 23.98 14.53 27.63
N PRO A 636 24.66 13.41 27.28
CA PRO A 636 25.17 13.17 25.93
C PRO A 636 24.09 13.05 24.83
N LEU A 637 22.82 13.07 25.24
CA LEU A 637 21.63 12.95 24.41
C LEU A 637 20.69 14.17 24.51
N ARG A 638 21.16 15.27 25.15
CA ARG A 638 20.41 16.51 25.29
C ARG A 638 21.18 17.68 24.70
N CYS A 639 20.49 18.52 23.96
CA CYS A 639 20.98 19.75 23.37
C CYS A 639 19.97 20.88 23.56
N THR A 640 20.40 22.13 23.31
CA THR A 640 19.47 23.26 23.32
C THR A 640 18.54 23.17 22.11
N PRO A 641 17.20 23.19 22.28
CA PRO A 641 16.27 23.08 21.15
C PRO A 641 16.56 24.09 20.03
N GLY A 642 16.61 23.62 18.79
CA GLY A 642 16.93 24.44 17.61
C GLY A 642 18.42 24.76 17.40
N GLN A 643 19.30 24.45 18.36
CA GLN A 643 20.74 24.58 18.18
C GLN A 643 21.26 23.54 17.18
N THR A 644 22.27 23.90 16.39
CA THR A 644 23.01 22.91 15.60
C THR A 644 23.94 22.12 16.51
N VAL A 645 23.77 20.79 16.52
CA VAL A 645 24.67 19.84 17.17
C VAL A 645 25.68 19.35 16.13
N GLN A 646 26.95 19.30 16.53
CA GLN A 646 28.05 18.80 15.72
C GLN A 646 28.75 17.67 16.47
N LEU A 647 28.83 16.50 15.85
CA LEU A 647 29.43 15.30 16.40
C LEU A 647 30.49 14.77 15.44
N SER A 648 31.60 14.25 15.97
CA SER A 648 32.53 13.42 15.22
C SER A 648 32.39 11.99 15.69
N CYS A 649 32.02 11.10 14.77
CA CYS A 649 31.67 9.71 15.04
C CYS A 649 32.68 8.75 14.42
N THR A 650 33.02 7.68 15.14
CA THR A 650 34.00 6.66 14.72
C THR A 650 33.50 5.26 15.06
N ILE A 651 34.06 4.25 14.41
CA ILE A 651 33.83 2.83 14.71
C ILE A 651 35.16 2.16 15.10
N PRO A 652 35.13 1.00 15.79
CA PRO A 652 36.34 0.25 16.11
C PRO A 652 37.15 -0.08 14.85
N ALA A 653 38.48 -0.15 15.01
CA ALA A 653 39.37 -0.57 13.94
C ALA A 653 38.96 -1.95 13.42
N ASN A 654 38.85 -2.09 12.10
CA ASN A 654 38.40 -3.29 11.38
C ASN A 654 36.91 -3.63 11.46
N ALA A 655 36.07 -2.82 12.12
CA ALA A 655 34.62 -2.98 12.05
C ALA A 655 34.09 -2.66 10.63
N GLN A 656 33.06 -3.37 10.19
CA GLN A 656 32.37 -3.00 8.95
C GLN A 656 31.60 -1.69 9.11
N PRO A 657 31.35 -0.93 8.03
CA PRO A 657 30.61 0.32 8.10
C PRO A 657 29.26 0.15 8.80
N GLN A 658 28.97 1.08 9.72
CA GLN A 658 27.73 1.10 10.49
C GLN A 658 26.86 2.28 10.05
N THR A 659 25.56 2.09 9.98
CA THR A 659 24.59 3.18 9.83
C THR A 659 24.23 3.70 11.21
N LEU A 660 24.53 4.97 11.47
CA LEU A 660 24.03 5.72 12.61
C LEU A 660 22.77 6.46 12.22
N ARG A 661 21.69 6.20 12.96
CA ARG A 661 20.42 6.92 12.89
C ARG A 661 20.19 7.68 14.19
N ILE A 662 19.88 8.97 14.08
CA ILE A 662 19.56 9.83 15.22
C ILE A 662 18.06 10.12 15.18
N CYS A 663 17.38 9.78 16.26
CA CYS A 663 15.94 9.96 16.44
C CYS A 663 15.66 10.92 17.59
N GLU A 664 14.49 11.56 17.55
CA GLU A 664 13.97 12.32 18.70
C GLU A 664 13.66 11.37 19.87
N THR A 665 13.85 11.85 21.09
CA THR A 665 13.40 11.19 22.31
C THR A 665 12.16 11.91 22.80
N SER A 666 11.09 11.16 23.07
CA SER A 666 9.90 11.72 23.70
C SER A 666 10.18 11.94 25.18
N ALA A 667 10.06 13.18 25.64
CA ALA A 667 10.21 13.52 27.05
C ALA A 667 9.02 12.98 27.86
N ALA A 668 7.82 12.95 27.27
CA ALA A 668 6.63 12.42 27.92
C ALA A 668 6.70 10.91 28.12
N LEU A 669 7.20 10.17 27.12
CA LEU A 669 7.33 8.71 27.18
C LEU A 669 8.64 8.24 27.81
N GLY A 670 9.65 9.12 27.90
CA GLY A 670 10.97 8.80 28.46
C GLY A 670 11.80 7.85 27.60
N VAL A 671 11.45 7.67 26.31
CA VAL A 671 12.10 6.72 25.41
C VAL A 671 12.42 7.36 24.06
N GLY A 672 13.49 6.86 23.41
CA GLY A 672 13.79 7.18 22.02
C GLY A 672 12.70 6.64 21.11
N THR A 673 12.29 7.41 20.09
CA THR A 673 11.17 7.06 19.20
C THR A 673 11.47 5.92 18.21
N ALA A 674 12.71 5.42 18.14
CA ALA A 674 13.14 4.40 17.17
C ALA A 674 12.58 4.69 15.77
N CYS A 675 12.85 5.90 15.30
CA CYS A 675 12.28 6.53 14.12
C CYS A 675 12.69 5.85 12.81
N THR A 676 11.81 5.95 11.81
CA THR A 676 12.09 5.51 10.44
C THR A 676 13.11 6.42 9.76
N PHE A 677 13.61 6.02 8.59
CA PHE A 677 14.53 6.81 7.78
C PHE A 677 13.96 8.20 7.48
N GLU A 678 12.68 8.24 7.07
CA GLU A 678 11.94 9.42 6.67
C GLU A 678 11.73 10.41 7.81
N THR A 679 11.66 9.92 9.05
CA THR A 679 11.40 10.71 10.25
C THR A 679 12.65 10.94 11.10
N SER A 680 13.81 10.43 10.66
CA SER A 680 15.08 10.59 11.37
C SER A 680 15.63 12.01 11.27
N LEU A 681 16.28 12.47 12.34
CA LEU A 681 17.03 13.72 12.33
C LEU A 681 18.27 13.59 11.44
N VAL A 682 18.90 12.41 11.50
CA VAL A 682 20.08 12.03 10.72
C VAL A 682 20.04 10.54 10.44
N ASN A 683 20.46 10.17 9.23
CA ASN A 683 20.83 8.81 8.88
C ASN A 683 22.14 8.84 8.07
N ARG A 684 23.25 8.33 8.64
CA ARG A 684 24.58 8.41 8.03
C ARG A 684 25.38 7.13 8.23
N VAL A 685 26.14 6.77 7.22
CA VAL A 685 27.14 5.70 7.34
C VAL A 685 28.41 6.24 7.99
N VAL A 686 28.89 5.54 9.00
CA VAL A 686 30.17 5.75 9.68
C VAL A 686 31.09 4.61 9.27
N GLY A 687 32.12 4.94 8.48
CA GLY A 687 33.16 4.01 8.03
C GLY A 687 34.45 4.15 8.85
N GLN A 688 35.54 3.56 8.36
CA GLN A 688 36.83 3.52 9.05
C GLN A 688 37.45 4.90 9.30
N ASP A 689 37.26 5.84 8.37
CA ASP A 689 37.76 7.22 8.50
C ASP A 689 36.94 8.08 9.47
N GLY A 690 35.88 7.51 10.06
CA GLY A 690 34.92 8.25 10.85
C GLY A 690 34.02 9.15 10.01
N ARG A 691 33.15 9.89 10.69
CA ARG A 691 32.19 10.80 10.04
C ARG A 691 31.80 11.94 10.97
N ASP A 692 31.90 13.16 10.47
CA ASP A 692 31.30 14.32 11.11
C ASP A 692 29.80 14.40 10.76
N ILE A 693 28.99 14.68 11.78
CA ILE A 693 27.54 14.68 11.74
C ILE A 693 27.03 15.99 12.31
N SER A 694 26.16 16.63 11.54
CA SER A 694 25.51 17.89 11.89
C SER A 694 24.01 17.71 11.85
N PHE A 695 23.29 18.17 12.88
CA PHE A 695 21.83 18.18 12.88
C PHE A 695 21.26 19.30 13.74
N THR A 696 20.02 19.67 13.46
CA THR A 696 19.26 20.59 14.29
C THR A 696 18.67 19.82 15.46
N CYS A 697 19.01 20.25 16.67
CA CYS A 697 18.45 19.75 17.90
C CYS A 697 16.91 19.83 17.86
N PRO A 698 16.17 18.77 18.29
CA PRO A 698 14.72 18.76 18.25
C PRO A 698 14.10 20.01 18.85
N LEU A 699 13.22 20.65 18.09
CA LEU A 699 12.49 21.84 18.54
C LEU A 699 11.41 21.44 19.56
N PRO A 700 11.00 22.36 20.45
CA PRO A 700 9.85 22.13 21.30
C PRO A 700 8.60 21.96 20.44
N ARG A 701 7.80 20.94 20.75
CA ARG A 701 6.50 20.73 20.09
C ARG A 701 5.38 21.31 20.93
N ASP A 702 5.41 21.05 22.23
CA ASP A 702 4.44 21.51 23.22
C ASP A 702 5.06 21.54 24.64
N ALA A 703 4.23 21.67 25.68
CA ALA A 703 4.69 21.75 27.07
C ALA A 703 5.21 20.42 27.63
N ASN A 704 4.72 19.29 27.12
CA ASN A 704 5.14 17.94 27.51
C ASN A 704 6.33 17.46 26.67
N GLU A 705 6.51 18.02 25.48
CA GLU A 705 7.62 17.78 24.58
C GLU A 705 8.46 19.05 24.36
N PRO A 706 9.31 19.42 25.34
CA PRO A 706 10.12 20.64 25.29
C PRO A 706 11.24 20.60 24.23
N GLY A 707 11.39 19.49 23.52
CA GLY A 707 12.49 19.25 22.60
C GLY A 707 13.84 19.10 23.33
N GLY A 708 14.91 19.03 22.55
CA GLY A 708 16.26 18.95 23.08
C GLY A 708 16.82 17.54 23.22
N ASP A 709 15.97 16.52 23.36
CA ASP A 709 16.39 15.14 23.62
C ASP A 709 16.40 14.29 22.34
N TYR A 710 17.43 13.47 22.17
CA TYR A 710 17.60 12.57 21.02
C TYR A 710 18.19 11.21 21.44
N ALA A 711 18.20 10.24 20.54
CA ALA A 711 18.73 8.89 20.78
C ALA A 711 19.46 8.35 19.55
N PHE A 712 20.45 7.48 19.78
CA PHE A 712 21.24 6.84 18.73
C PHE A 712 20.79 5.42 18.49
N TYR A 713 20.58 5.10 17.22
CA TYR A 713 20.26 3.78 16.73
C TYR A 713 21.33 3.39 15.73
N VAL A 714 21.88 2.19 15.87
CA VAL A 714 22.98 1.71 15.02
C VAL A 714 22.67 0.35 14.42
N ALA A 715 23.12 0.17 13.19
CA ALA A 715 22.98 -1.09 12.48
C ALA A 715 24.13 -1.25 11.47
N PRO A 716 24.66 -2.46 11.22
CA PRO A 716 25.63 -2.65 10.14
C PRO A 716 24.99 -2.30 8.78
N VAL A 717 25.74 -1.73 7.84
CA VAL A 717 25.20 -1.39 6.50
C VAL A 717 24.68 -2.65 5.79
N PHE A 718 25.42 -3.75 5.88
CA PHE A 718 24.98 -5.07 5.44
C PHE A 718 24.52 -5.88 6.66
N PRO A 719 23.26 -6.33 6.74
CA PRO A 719 22.70 -6.95 7.95
C PRO A 719 23.43 -8.18 8.49
N GLU A 720 24.23 -8.87 7.67
CA GLU A 720 25.00 -10.06 8.08
C GLU A 720 26.36 -9.73 8.70
N ASP A 721 26.81 -8.47 8.60
CA ASP A 721 28.02 -8.03 9.29
C ASP A 721 27.78 -7.89 10.80
N GLU A 722 28.84 -7.95 11.59
CA GLU A 722 28.74 -7.75 13.04
C GLU A 722 28.37 -6.30 13.38
N LEU A 723 27.45 -6.15 14.33
CA LEU A 723 27.12 -4.86 14.91
C LEU A 723 28.31 -4.33 15.72
N ALA A 724 28.76 -3.12 15.40
CA ALA A 724 29.84 -2.45 16.11
C ALA A 724 29.34 -1.18 16.80
N GLN A 725 29.95 -0.84 17.94
CA GLN A 725 29.63 0.38 18.68
C GLN A 725 30.12 1.63 17.94
N VAL A 726 29.25 2.61 17.70
CA VAL A 726 29.62 3.90 17.10
C VAL A 726 29.96 4.92 18.19
N SER A 727 31.21 5.36 18.30
CA SER A 727 31.61 6.35 19.30
C SER A 727 31.51 7.77 18.73
N CYS A 728 30.62 8.60 19.27
CA CYS A 728 30.43 9.99 18.86
C CYS A 728 30.83 10.97 19.97
N THR A 729 31.61 12.00 19.63
CA THR A 729 31.99 13.08 20.54
C THR A 729 31.61 14.43 19.97
N ALA A 730 31.15 15.36 20.82
CA ALA A 730 30.86 16.72 20.39
C ALA A 730 32.11 17.40 19.78
N VAL A 731 31.94 18.09 18.66
CA VAL A 731 32.98 18.92 18.08
C VAL A 731 32.96 20.28 18.80
N PRO A 732 34.11 20.76 19.32
CA PRO A 732 34.20 22.03 20.07
C PRO A 732 33.73 23.28 19.32
#